data_AF-A0A9N8DMU1-F1
#
_entry.id   AF-A0A9N8DMU1-F1
#
_cell.length_a   1.000
_cell.length_b   1.000
_cell.length_c   1.000
_cell.angle_alpha   90.00
_cell.angle_beta   90.00
_cell.angle_gamma   90.00
#
_symmetry.space_group_name_H-M   'P 1'
#
loop_
_entity.id
_entity.type
_entity.pdbx_description
1 polymer ?
#
loop_
_entity_poly.entity_id
_entity_poly.type
_entity_poly.pdbx_seq_one_letter_code
_entity_poly.pdbx_strand_id
1 'polypeptide(L)'
;MRGEDRVAANRATSMQVLADNAARAEAQGNVVYRLLKICVLLATFLVAAFSSILLLVELVFGKGDMNNTKHFETLHNPYKRITEETIPTVQHWYQNLDNTEDLLLMNGSRSWPELDQNNYDTPCIDDFFQTLKGTTNHTTPDLIKLALHMMGLSHSAVVHQHLRELLTSEKELSSLYEDSSSCLQSNAAIAKIACEARGGVDSIDSELLEYLINEAAVLDALTLAMYEDLSVVSDVVQILLDSKETVEAYIDVASASIDKHEFLTNKFEGIVHLLRGSIELLATNNIDGAQAMVGALQKNILEAVKLDIVNGFEANARVGVALAANVQFAPVIEDHKQKWPLGEHWVNAYISWNLAFVASLGNILPSKLLIPSVACTAKHNHGEDFIHRRTVSLAASYLYSTMYNKEIDAHDLGIDGGADKIQRIQQELFSLKRQTPNPPLVQMLGHANMENVVLTNPSPGRVEEMLFDLCGTFCHGLDQWQVSQTTPLDELENDDYQIYVSLIVWATIMFSGIGLEIWFWWNFLRSGWNEKLQSMWRFAQLAFPLLALITFGLALHQNFLALLFLVMSLFKFGFSEVILHMYSAIYSNGKGAFSRVGDFLDSAGLMLHHGSASLVISILLTGVLPPNRHAIDPILVLIIQHWFVLLEPLNQQAYIAVECLLEVCFEWIVVSQFEVYAYKLHWTVPIAAAGMLISHWMYIGAGLLRFSSGSDILEKQNMVMPEVSDPFVAKVPNQKEPNQKTFHDQVAGDVNESTQEISFLSEDLCEPFCFDDNPGGSDAVSVATIDV
;
A
#
# COMPACT_ATOMS: atom_id res chain seq x y z
N MET A 1 -26.93 13.82 25.18
CA MET A 1 -26.67 12.56 24.45
C MET A 1 -27.96 11.82 24.02
N ARG A 2 -28.98 12.49 23.47
CA ARG A 2 -30.13 11.80 22.81
C ARG A 2 -30.56 12.46 21.49
N GLY A 3 -29.84 13.50 21.07
CA GLY A 3 -30.15 14.28 19.86
C GLY A 3 -29.34 13.82 18.65
N GLU A 4 -28.05 13.55 18.83
CA GLU A 4 -27.13 13.18 17.73
C GLU A 4 -27.37 11.76 17.22
N ASP A 5 -27.65 10.79 18.11
CA ASP A 5 -27.96 9.40 17.73
C ASP A 5 -29.23 9.30 16.87
N ARG A 6 -30.18 10.21 17.09
CA ARG A 6 -31.44 10.26 16.34
C ARG A 6 -31.25 10.84 14.94
N VAL A 7 -30.28 11.74 14.76
CA VAL A 7 -29.92 12.31 13.45
C VAL A 7 -29.09 11.31 12.65
N ALA A 8 -28.19 10.56 13.30
CA ALA A 8 -27.43 9.49 12.66
C ALA A 8 -28.33 8.34 12.19
N ALA A 9 -29.27 7.88 13.03
CA ALA A 9 -30.23 6.84 12.67
C ALA A 9 -31.13 7.26 11.48
N ASN A 10 -31.66 8.49 11.49
CA ASN A 10 -32.49 8.99 10.38
C ASN A 10 -31.70 9.17 9.07
N ARG A 11 -30.39 9.47 9.13
CA ARG A 11 -29.50 9.51 7.96
C ARG A 11 -29.25 8.11 7.41
N ALA A 12 -28.97 7.13 8.27
CA ALA A 12 -28.78 5.74 7.86
C ALA A 12 -30.03 5.17 7.19
N THR A 13 -31.22 5.40 7.76
CA THR A 13 -32.49 4.96 7.15
C THR A 13 -32.77 5.67 5.82
N SER A 14 -32.43 6.96 5.69
CA SER A 14 -32.62 7.70 4.43
C SER A 14 -31.66 7.22 3.33
N MET A 15 -30.41 6.87 3.67
CA MET A 15 -29.46 6.30 2.71
C MET A 15 -29.85 4.87 2.30
N GLN A 16 -30.37 4.06 3.22
CA GLN A 16 -30.89 2.72 2.92
C GLN A 16 -32.08 2.79 1.94
N VAL A 17 -33.02 3.72 2.16
CA VAL A 17 -34.17 3.90 1.26
C VAL A 17 -33.75 4.41 -0.12
N LEU A 18 -32.71 5.25 -0.20
CA LEU A 18 -32.14 5.69 -1.48
C LEU A 18 -31.44 4.54 -2.22
N ALA A 19 -30.68 3.69 -1.50
CA ALA A 19 -30.05 2.51 -2.07
C ALA A 19 -31.08 1.48 -2.57
N ASP A 20 -32.13 1.21 -1.79
CA ASP A 20 -33.21 0.29 -2.17
C ASP A 20 -34.01 0.79 -3.38
N ASN A 21 -34.24 2.11 -3.47
CA ASN A 21 -34.91 2.71 -4.62
C ASN A 21 -34.02 2.71 -5.87
N ALA A 22 -32.71 2.90 -5.71
CA ALA A 22 -31.73 2.78 -6.80
C ALA A 22 -31.67 1.34 -7.33
N ALA A 23 -31.59 0.35 -6.43
CA ALA A 23 -31.60 -1.07 -6.78
C ALA A 23 -32.91 -1.50 -7.45
N ARG A 24 -34.07 -0.99 -7.01
CA ARG A 24 -35.37 -1.24 -7.67
C ARG A 24 -35.47 -0.57 -9.04
N ALA A 25 -34.95 0.65 -9.19
CA ALA A 25 -34.92 1.33 -10.49
C ALA A 25 -34.00 0.63 -11.50
N GLU A 26 -32.91 0.04 -11.02
CA GLU A 26 -31.98 -0.79 -11.78
C GLU A 26 -32.63 -2.13 -12.18
N ALA A 27 -33.31 -2.80 -11.24
CA ALA A 27 -34.06 -4.03 -11.49
C ALA A 27 -35.27 -3.84 -12.43
N GLN A 28 -35.83 -2.63 -12.50
CA GLN A 28 -36.94 -2.30 -13.40
C GLN A 28 -36.48 -1.87 -14.80
N GLY A 29 -35.18 -1.88 -15.09
CA GLY A 29 -34.65 -1.44 -16.39
C GLY A 29 -35.09 -0.02 -16.73
N ASN A 30 -35.21 0.86 -15.73
CA ASN A 30 -35.78 2.18 -15.93
C ASN A 30 -34.82 3.02 -16.78
N VAL A 31 -35.17 3.16 -18.05
CA VAL A 31 -34.42 3.89 -19.09
C VAL A 31 -34.04 5.29 -18.62
N VAL A 32 -34.88 5.94 -17.81
CA VAL A 32 -34.61 7.27 -17.23
C VAL A 32 -33.41 7.25 -16.29
N TYR A 33 -33.25 6.21 -15.46
CA TYR A 33 -32.12 6.10 -14.54
C TYR A 33 -30.80 5.79 -15.28
N ARG A 34 -30.86 4.94 -16.31
CA ARG A 34 -29.71 4.70 -17.20
C ARG A 34 -29.31 5.98 -17.93
N LEU A 35 -30.28 6.72 -18.50
CA LEU A 35 -30.05 8.03 -19.13
C LEU A 35 -29.48 9.07 -18.15
N LEU A 36 -29.91 9.08 -16.89
CA LEU A 36 -29.39 9.99 -15.87
C LEU A 36 -27.93 9.65 -15.49
N LYS A 37 -27.61 8.36 -15.26
CA LYS A 37 -26.22 7.90 -15.06
C LYS A 37 -25.35 8.28 -16.25
N ILE A 38 -25.87 8.14 -17.48
CA ILE A 38 -25.21 8.52 -18.73
C ILE A 38 -24.95 10.03 -18.80
N CYS A 39 -25.95 10.87 -18.52
CA CYS A 39 -25.78 12.33 -18.53
C CYS A 39 -24.75 12.77 -17.49
N VAL A 40 -24.70 12.12 -16.32
CA VAL A 40 -23.70 12.40 -15.28
C VAL A 40 -22.30 11.95 -15.72
N LEU A 41 -22.16 10.77 -16.33
CA LEU A 41 -20.87 10.30 -16.86
C LEU A 41 -20.35 11.19 -17.99
N LEU A 42 -21.21 11.61 -18.92
CA LEU A 42 -20.86 12.57 -19.98
C LEU A 42 -20.49 13.94 -19.42
N ALA A 43 -21.27 14.48 -18.48
CA ALA A 43 -20.97 15.76 -17.87
C ALA A 43 -19.64 15.69 -17.11
N THR A 44 -19.41 14.61 -16.36
CA THR A 44 -18.16 14.40 -15.61
C THR A 44 -16.98 14.23 -16.56
N PHE A 45 -17.12 13.47 -17.64
CA PHE A 45 -16.09 13.31 -18.65
C PHE A 45 -15.80 14.62 -19.39
N LEU A 46 -16.83 15.35 -19.83
CA LEU A 46 -16.67 16.64 -20.50
C LEU A 46 -16.01 17.66 -19.56
N VAL A 47 -16.40 17.71 -18.29
CA VAL A 47 -15.75 18.55 -17.28
C VAL A 47 -14.30 18.13 -17.05
N ALA A 48 -14.01 16.83 -16.93
CA ALA A 48 -12.66 16.31 -16.75
C ALA A 48 -11.78 16.57 -17.98
N ALA A 49 -12.29 16.37 -19.19
CA ALA A 49 -11.60 16.66 -20.44
C ALA A 49 -11.35 18.17 -20.60
N PHE A 50 -12.35 19.02 -20.36
CA PHE A 50 -12.17 20.47 -20.38
C PHE A 50 -11.20 20.95 -19.31
N SER A 51 -11.31 20.43 -18.09
CA SER A 51 -10.40 20.75 -16.99
C SER A 51 -8.98 20.28 -17.28
N SER A 52 -8.82 19.10 -17.89
CA SER A 52 -7.52 18.57 -18.30
C SER A 52 -6.91 19.39 -19.44
N ILE A 53 -7.71 19.83 -20.42
CA ILE A 53 -7.25 20.73 -21.48
C ILE A 53 -6.84 22.09 -20.89
N LEU A 54 -7.61 22.63 -19.96
CA LEU A 54 -7.26 23.87 -19.24
C LEU A 54 -5.98 23.70 -18.42
N LEU A 55 -5.84 22.59 -17.69
CA LEU A 55 -4.65 22.28 -16.89
C LEU A 55 -3.42 22.03 -17.78
N LEU A 56 -3.59 21.42 -18.95
CA LEU A 56 -2.52 21.21 -19.92
C LEU A 56 -2.12 22.53 -20.59
N VAL A 57 -3.08 23.42 -20.85
CA VAL A 57 -2.82 24.80 -21.25
C VAL A 57 -2.17 25.60 -20.11
N GLU A 58 -2.40 25.29 -18.84
CA GLU A 58 -1.65 25.91 -17.75
C GLU A 58 -0.25 25.30 -17.58
N LEU A 59 -0.09 23.99 -17.73
CA LEU A 59 1.19 23.27 -17.56
C LEU A 59 2.16 23.51 -18.71
N VAL A 60 1.68 23.50 -19.96
CA VAL A 60 2.51 23.80 -21.14
C VAL A 60 2.97 25.26 -21.14
N PHE A 61 2.18 26.15 -20.53
CA PHE A 61 2.50 27.57 -20.46
C PHE A 61 3.01 28.01 -19.06
N GLY A 62 3.12 27.06 -18.11
CA GLY A 62 3.46 27.30 -16.70
C GLY A 62 4.83 26.71 -16.34
N LYS A 63 5.67 27.52 -15.70
CA LYS A 63 7.04 27.14 -15.29
C LYS A 63 7.03 26.21 -14.06
N GLY A 64 7.49 24.97 -14.18
CA GLY A 64 7.71 24.07 -13.04
C GLY A 64 9.00 23.26 -13.14
N ASP A 65 9.82 23.32 -12.09
CA ASP A 65 11.19 22.77 -11.97
C ASP A 65 11.16 21.43 -11.21
N MET A 66 11.73 20.37 -11.77
CA MET A 66 11.75 19.01 -11.19
C MET A 66 13.19 18.54 -10.96
N ASN A 67 13.67 18.59 -9.72
CA ASN A 67 14.93 17.98 -9.30
C ASN A 67 14.92 17.70 -7.79
N ASN A 68 14.46 16.51 -7.34
CA ASN A 68 14.89 15.95 -6.06
C ASN A 68 14.51 14.47 -5.88
N THR A 69 15.38 13.55 -6.31
CA THR A 69 15.33 12.13 -5.87
C THR A 69 16.69 11.46 -6.06
N LYS A 70 17.61 11.61 -5.10
CA LYS A 70 18.77 10.70 -4.94
C LYS A 70 19.27 10.71 -3.49
N HIS A 71 18.76 9.79 -2.66
CA HIS A 71 19.51 9.19 -1.56
C HIS A 71 18.71 8.01 -0.96
N PHE A 72 19.04 6.78 -1.36
CA PHE A 72 18.82 5.59 -0.56
C PHE A 72 19.95 4.61 -0.89
N GLU A 73 20.91 4.52 0.03
CA GLU A 73 21.92 3.47 0.05
C GLU A 73 21.30 2.16 0.56
N THR A 74 21.86 1.05 0.09
CA THR A 74 21.46 -0.33 0.36
C THR A 74 21.64 -0.71 1.83
N LEU A 75 20.64 -0.47 2.67
CA LEU A 75 20.49 -1.12 3.97
C LEU A 75 20.21 -2.62 3.76
N HIS A 76 20.98 -3.47 4.42
CA HIS A 76 20.74 -4.91 4.48
C HIS A 76 19.34 -5.13 5.05
N ASN A 77 18.44 -5.73 4.28
CA ASN A 77 17.08 -6.03 4.74
C ASN A 77 17.17 -7.15 5.79
N PRO A 78 16.95 -6.88 7.10
CA PRO A 78 17.07 -7.90 8.15
C PRO A 78 16.07 -9.04 7.96
N TYR A 79 15.01 -8.80 7.18
CA TYR A 79 13.99 -9.78 6.88
C TYR A 79 14.28 -10.64 5.66
N LYS A 80 15.45 -10.54 5.03
CA LYS A 80 15.77 -11.32 3.83
C LYS A 80 15.60 -12.82 4.07
N ARG A 81 16.19 -13.35 5.14
CA ARG A 81 16.06 -14.78 5.50
C ARG A 81 14.65 -15.19 5.86
N ILE A 82 13.91 -14.34 6.59
CA ILE A 82 12.51 -14.60 6.89
C ILE A 82 11.71 -14.75 5.59
N THR A 83 11.91 -13.83 4.65
CA THR A 83 11.26 -13.85 3.34
C THR A 83 11.69 -15.06 2.49
N GLU A 84 12.96 -15.47 2.54
CA GLU A 84 13.51 -16.57 1.71
C GLU A 84 13.25 -17.98 2.28
N GLU A 85 13.10 -18.13 3.60
CA GLU A 85 13.04 -19.45 4.25
C GLU A 85 11.81 -19.63 5.14
N THR A 86 11.50 -18.65 5.98
CA THR A 86 10.40 -18.74 6.96
C THR A 86 9.05 -18.74 6.25
N ILE A 87 8.81 -17.76 5.38
CA ILE A 87 7.52 -17.64 4.69
C ILE A 87 7.22 -18.87 3.82
N PRO A 88 8.16 -19.37 2.98
CA PRO A 88 7.95 -20.62 2.24
C PRO A 88 7.68 -21.83 3.12
N THR A 89 8.34 -21.95 4.28
CA THR A 89 8.14 -23.07 5.23
C THR A 89 6.74 -23.05 5.81
N VAL A 90 6.29 -21.88 6.32
CA VAL A 90 4.94 -21.71 6.89
C VAL A 90 3.89 -21.92 5.81
N GLN A 91 4.14 -21.43 4.60
CA GLN A 91 3.26 -21.61 3.46
C GLN A 91 3.10 -23.08 3.08
N HIS A 92 4.21 -23.82 2.95
CA HIS A 92 4.17 -25.25 2.62
C HIS A 92 3.43 -26.05 3.70
N TRP A 93 3.69 -25.75 4.98
CA TRP A 93 2.96 -26.34 6.09
C TRP A 93 1.46 -26.03 6.01
N TYR A 94 1.09 -24.78 5.76
CA TYR A 94 -0.30 -24.34 5.66
C TYR A 94 -1.06 -25.03 4.51
N GLN A 95 -0.42 -25.18 3.34
CA GLN A 95 -0.99 -25.87 2.18
C GLN A 95 -1.23 -27.37 2.41
N ASN A 96 -0.44 -28.00 3.28
CA ASN A 96 -0.58 -29.40 3.64
C ASN A 96 -1.62 -29.64 4.75
N LEU A 97 -2.23 -28.60 5.31
CA LEU A 97 -3.36 -28.76 6.21
C LEU A 97 -4.59 -29.20 5.37
N ASP A 98 -4.89 -30.49 5.33
CA ASP A 98 -5.95 -31.12 4.53
C ASP A 98 -7.25 -30.27 4.42
N ASN A 99 -7.70 -30.00 3.17
CA ASN A 99 -8.91 -29.30 2.71
C ASN A 99 -10.16 -29.45 3.61
N THR A 100 -10.20 -28.77 4.73
CA THR A 100 -11.37 -28.73 5.62
C THR A 100 -11.70 -27.28 5.92
N GLU A 101 -12.93 -26.87 5.72
CA GLU A 101 -13.40 -25.48 5.87
C GLU A 101 -13.38 -24.97 7.34
N ASP A 102 -12.60 -25.60 8.24
CA ASP A 102 -12.51 -25.37 9.69
C ASP A 102 -11.11 -24.90 10.18
N LEU A 103 -10.20 -24.51 9.27
CA LEU A 103 -8.79 -24.89 9.41
C LEU A 103 -7.87 -24.13 10.40
N LEU A 104 -8.10 -22.86 10.75
CA LEU A 104 -7.19 -22.19 11.69
C LEU A 104 -7.69 -22.16 13.13
N LEU A 105 -8.99 -21.91 13.32
CA LEU A 105 -9.63 -21.86 14.64
C LEU A 105 -10.99 -22.55 14.53
N MET A 106 -11.37 -23.33 15.54
CA MET A 106 -12.65 -24.04 15.53
C MET A 106 -13.80 -23.06 15.25
N ASN A 107 -14.55 -23.32 14.18
CA ASN A 107 -15.50 -22.40 13.56
C ASN A 107 -16.46 -21.74 14.57
N GLY A 108 -16.47 -20.40 14.60
CA GLY A 108 -17.33 -19.57 15.46
C GLY A 108 -18.84 -19.63 15.14
N SER A 109 -19.30 -20.62 14.36
CA SER A 109 -20.71 -20.87 14.09
C SER A 109 -21.42 -21.60 15.23
N ARG A 110 -20.67 -22.20 16.17
CA ARG A 110 -21.20 -22.36 17.51
C ARG A 110 -21.29 -20.95 18.06
N SER A 111 -22.51 -20.38 18.10
CA SER A 111 -22.82 -19.26 18.99
C SER A 111 -22.15 -19.60 20.30
N TRP A 112 -21.03 -18.93 20.61
CA TRP A 112 -20.28 -19.19 21.82
C TRP A 112 -21.33 -19.10 22.93
N PRO A 113 -21.72 -20.23 23.56
CA PRO A 113 -22.66 -20.15 24.65
C PRO A 113 -22.00 -19.18 25.60
N GLU A 114 -22.60 -17.99 25.83
CA GLU A 114 -22.03 -16.87 26.60
C GLU A 114 -21.03 -17.45 27.57
N LEU A 115 -19.74 -17.41 27.19
CA LEU A 115 -18.71 -18.20 27.86
C LEU A 115 -18.86 -17.79 29.31
N ASP A 116 -19.37 -18.70 30.15
CA ASP A 116 -19.83 -18.33 31.48
C ASP A 116 -18.57 -17.93 32.23
N GLN A 117 -18.27 -16.63 32.20
CA GLN A 117 -17.02 -16.05 32.72
C GLN A 117 -16.86 -16.43 34.20
N ASN A 118 -17.96 -16.86 34.84
CA ASN A 118 -18.03 -17.30 36.22
C ASN A 118 -17.52 -18.74 36.45
N ASN A 119 -17.18 -19.52 35.42
CA ASN A 119 -16.93 -20.97 35.56
C ASN A 119 -15.50 -21.41 35.20
N TYR A 120 -14.58 -20.47 35.00
CA TYR A 120 -13.16 -20.79 34.93
C TYR A 120 -12.59 -21.00 36.34
N ASP A 121 -11.68 -21.97 36.47
CA ASP A 121 -11.06 -22.36 37.74
C ASP A 121 -10.05 -21.28 38.22
N THR A 122 -10.56 -20.09 38.55
CA THR A 122 -9.80 -19.00 39.16
C THR A 122 -9.07 -19.37 40.46
N PRO A 123 -9.50 -20.37 41.26
CA PRO A 123 -8.73 -20.83 42.43
C PRO A 123 -7.29 -21.19 42.12
N CYS A 124 -6.98 -21.68 40.91
CA CYS A 124 -5.60 -22.01 40.54
C CYS A 124 -4.71 -20.74 40.50
N ILE A 125 -5.26 -19.62 40.00
CA ILE A 125 -4.56 -18.33 39.82
C ILE A 125 -4.39 -17.68 41.18
N ASP A 126 -5.46 -17.66 41.98
CA ASP A 126 -5.40 -17.17 43.36
C ASP A 126 -4.35 -17.96 44.15
N ASP A 127 -4.36 -19.28 43.97
CA ASP A 127 -3.31 -20.24 44.30
C ASP A 127 -1.88 -19.73 44.03
N PHE A 128 -1.61 -19.61 42.73
CA PHE A 128 -0.34 -19.17 42.18
C PHE A 128 0.11 -17.84 42.80
N PHE A 129 -0.75 -16.82 42.86
CA PHE A 129 -0.39 -15.53 43.45
C PHE A 129 -0.25 -15.56 44.98
N GLN A 130 -0.97 -16.44 45.68
CA GLN A 130 -0.76 -16.67 47.12
C GLN A 130 0.61 -17.28 47.38
N THR A 131 1.06 -18.20 46.52
CA THR A 131 2.39 -18.80 46.61
C THR A 131 3.47 -17.72 46.44
N LEU A 132 3.34 -16.86 45.42
CA LEU A 132 4.29 -15.75 45.19
C LEU A 132 4.31 -14.73 46.33
N LYS A 133 3.14 -14.34 46.85
CA LYS A 133 3.01 -13.49 48.06
C LYS A 133 3.64 -14.14 49.30
N GLY A 134 3.56 -15.46 49.39
CA GLY A 134 4.22 -16.26 50.43
C GLY A 134 5.74 -16.24 50.33
N THR A 135 6.29 -16.11 49.12
CA THR A 135 7.74 -15.98 48.87
C THR A 135 8.25 -14.59 49.22
N THR A 136 7.66 -13.53 48.67
CA THR A 136 8.00 -12.15 49.05
C THR A 136 6.84 -11.19 48.84
N ASN A 137 6.72 -10.20 49.73
CA ASN A 137 5.75 -9.11 49.62
C ASN A 137 6.37 -7.76 49.27
N HIS A 138 7.71 -7.68 49.21
CA HIS A 138 8.43 -6.45 48.92
C HIS A 138 9.56 -6.69 47.91
N THR A 139 9.88 -5.65 47.14
CA THR A 139 11.12 -5.63 46.37
C THR A 139 12.32 -5.42 47.27
N THR A 140 13.46 -6.00 46.92
CA THR A 140 14.72 -5.87 47.64
C THR A 140 15.69 -5.06 46.78
N PRO A 141 16.17 -3.87 47.20
CA PRO A 141 17.06 -3.04 46.38
C PRO A 141 18.28 -3.77 45.82
N ASP A 142 18.84 -4.74 46.55
CA ASP A 142 19.97 -5.54 46.09
C ASP A 142 19.61 -6.52 44.97
N LEU A 143 18.41 -7.11 44.99
CA LEU A 143 17.91 -7.94 43.89
C LEU A 143 17.54 -7.07 42.67
N ILE A 144 17.07 -5.83 42.88
CA ILE A 144 16.83 -4.85 41.81
C ILE A 144 18.16 -4.47 41.12
N LYS A 145 19.22 -4.19 41.90
CA LYS A 145 20.57 -3.93 41.36
C LYS A 145 21.10 -5.13 40.60
N LEU A 146 20.92 -6.35 41.13
CA LEU A 146 21.31 -7.57 40.46
C LEU A 146 20.58 -7.73 39.12
N ALA A 147 19.27 -7.54 39.08
CA ALA A 147 18.49 -7.63 37.85
C ALA A 147 18.94 -6.61 36.80
N LEU A 148 19.20 -5.35 37.19
CA LEU A 148 19.73 -4.33 36.28
C LEU A 148 21.13 -4.64 35.79
N HIS A 149 22.00 -5.17 36.66
CA HIS A 149 23.33 -5.61 36.25
C HIS A 149 23.27 -6.77 35.27
N MET A 150 22.38 -7.74 35.50
CA MET A 150 22.12 -8.83 34.57
C MET A 150 21.49 -8.37 33.25
N MET A 151 20.94 -7.16 33.18
CA MET A 151 20.50 -6.52 31.92
C MET A 151 21.59 -5.62 31.31
N GLY A 152 22.75 -5.47 31.94
CA GLY A 152 23.76 -4.49 31.49
C GLY A 152 23.33 -3.03 31.67
N LEU A 153 22.31 -2.78 32.49
CA LEU A 153 21.70 -1.46 32.71
C LEU A 153 22.20 -0.76 33.99
N SER A 154 23.13 -1.37 34.74
CA SER A 154 23.65 -0.85 36.01
C SER A 154 24.41 0.48 35.91
N HIS A 155 24.75 0.91 34.69
CA HIS A 155 25.45 2.17 34.42
C HIS A 155 24.60 3.19 33.69
N SER A 156 23.36 2.84 33.32
CA SER A 156 22.45 3.78 32.68
C SER A 156 21.91 4.77 33.71
N ALA A 157 22.38 6.01 33.63
CA ALA A 157 21.89 7.09 34.48
C ALA A 157 20.39 7.36 34.27
N VAL A 158 19.91 7.19 33.02
CA VAL A 158 18.52 7.40 32.63
C VAL A 158 17.62 6.31 33.25
N VAL A 159 18.00 5.04 33.14
CA VAL A 159 17.28 3.93 33.78
C VAL A 159 17.31 4.08 35.31
N HIS A 160 18.46 4.42 35.91
CA HIS A 160 18.58 4.63 37.35
C HIS A 160 17.70 5.78 37.86
N GLN A 161 17.48 6.82 37.05
CA GLN A 161 16.58 7.91 37.41
C GLN A 161 15.13 7.42 37.51
N HIS A 162 14.66 6.62 36.55
CA HIS A 162 13.30 6.10 36.53
C HIS A 162 13.06 4.99 37.57
N LEU A 163 14.09 4.18 37.87
CA LEU A 163 14.00 3.10 38.86
C LEU A 163 14.52 3.50 40.24
N ARG A 164 14.73 4.81 40.50
CA ARG A 164 15.32 5.31 41.75
C ARG A 164 14.62 4.78 42.99
N GLU A 165 13.29 4.72 42.97
CA GLU A 165 12.53 4.30 44.14
C GLU A 165 12.74 2.81 44.48
N LEU A 166 12.78 1.95 43.46
CA LEU A 166 13.09 0.52 43.59
C LEU A 166 14.55 0.28 44.03
N LEU A 167 15.46 1.16 43.60
CA LEU A 167 16.89 1.09 43.91
C LEU A 167 17.26 1.58 45.32
N THR A 168 16.39 2.37 45.97
CA THR A 168 16.71 3.05 47.24
C THR A 168 15.88 2.56 48.41
N SER A 169 14.73 1.94 48.16
CA SER A 169 13.81 1.50 49.21
C SER A 169 13.06 0.24 48.80
N GLU A 170 12.71 -0.58 49.79
CA GLU A 170 11.77 -1.68 49.60
C GLU A 170 10.40 -1.13 49.17
N LYS A 171 9.79 -1.74 48.16
CA LYS A 171 8.45 -1.38 47.67
C LYS A 171 7.52 -2.56 47.80
N GLU A 172 6.29 -2.29 48.23
CA GLU A 172 5.25 -3.30 48.33
C GLU A 172 4.86 -3.82 46.95
N LEU A 173 4.72 -5.15 46.83
CA LEU A 173 4.39 -5.84 45.57
C LEU A 173 2.88 -6.11 45.40
N SER A 174 2.04 -5.63 46.32
CA SER A 174 0.60 -5.91 46.31
C SER A 174 -0.07 -5.48 45.01
N SER A 175 0.25 -4.29 44.49
CA SER A 175 -0.29 -3.81 43.21
C SER A 175 0.15 -4.68 42.04
N LEU A 176 1.42 -5.12 42.00
CA LEU A 176 1.93 -6.01 40.95
C LEU A 176 1.13 -7.33 40.94
N TYR A 177 0.95 -7.94 42.12
CA TYR A 177 0.21 -9.19 42.24
C TYR A 177 -1.29 -9.04 41.92
N GLU A 178 -1.93 -7.99 42.41
CA GLU A 178 -3.36 -7.74 42.19
C GLU A 178 -3.65 -7.43 40.72
N ASP A 179 -2.82 -6.60 40.09
CA ASP A 179 -2.95 -6.26 38.68
C ASP A 179 -2.71 -7.47 37.80
N SER A 180 -1.60 -8.19 37.98
CA SER A 180 -1.32 -9.42 37.22
C SER A 180 -2.42 -10.46 37.45
N SER A 181 -2.84 -10.73 38.68
CA SER A 181 -3.89 -11.71 38.97
C SER A 181 -5.21 -11.36 38.28
N SER A 182 -5.66 -10.11 38.43
CA SER A 182 -6.88 -9.63 37.79
C SER A 182 -6.82 -9.79 36.26
N CYS A 183 -5.65 -9.56 35.66
CA CYS A 183 -5.48 -9.68 34.22
C CYS A 183 -5.47 -11.13 33.74
N LEU A 184 -4.76 -12.03 34.43
CA LEU A 184 -4.79 -13.45 34.07
C LEU A 184 -6.21 -14.02 34.20
N GLN A 185 -6.96 -13.61 35.24
CA GLN A 185 -8.36 -14.03 35.44
C GLN A 185 -9.31 -13.51 34.35
N SER A 186 -9.03 -12.33 33.79
CA SER A 186 -9.86 -11.74 32.73
C SER A 186 -9.70 -12.40 31.35
N ASN A 187 -8.66 -13.22 31.17
CA ASN A 187 -8.36 -13.88 29.90
C ASN A 187 -8.37 -15.40 30.09
N ALA A 188 -9.43 -16.05 29.63
CA ALA A 188 -9.64 -17.49 29.77
C ALA A 188 -8.47 -18.34 29.26
N ALA A 189 -7.90 -18.01 28.10
CA ALA A 189 -6.78 -18.75 27.53
C ALA A 189 -5.52 -18.63 28.41
N ILE A 190 -5.23 -17.43 28.89
CA ILE A 190 -4.10 -17.19 29.80
C ILE A 190 -4.35 -17.87 31.15
N ALA A 191 -5.55 -17.76 31.71
CA ALA A 191 -5.91 -18.39 32.97
C ALA A 191 -5.64 -19.89 32.94
N LYS A 192 -6.07 -20.55 31.86
CA LYS A 192 -5.84 -21.97 31.65
C LYS A 192 -4.34 -22.27 31.57
N ILE A 193 -3.58 -21.52 30.79
CA ILE A 193 -2.12 -21.69 30.69
C ILE A 193 -1.43 -21.48 32.05
N ALA A 194 -1.84 -20.47 32.81
CA ALA A 194 -1.30 -20.18 34.13
C ALA A 194 -1.57 -21.33 35.13
N CYS A 195 -2.78 -21.91 35.11
CA CYS A 195 -3.09 -23.09 35.93
C CYS A 195 -2.16 -24.26 35.61
N GLU A 196 -1.94 -24.54 34.32
CA GLU A 196 -1.08 -25.65 33.89
C GLU A 196 0.39 -25.38 34.20
N ALA A 197 0.83 -24.11 34.12
CA ALA A 197 2.20 -23.70 34.43
C ALA A 197 2.51 -23.70 35.95
N ARG A 198 1.47 -23.63 36.80
CA ARG A 198 1.61 -23.57 38.27
C ARG A 198 2.46 -24.72 38.81
N GLY A 199 2.31 -25.94 38.28
CA GLY A 199 3.09 -27.09 38.73
C GLY A 199 4.61 -26.94 38.57
N GLY A 200 5.06 -26.02 37.70
CA GLY A 200 6.47 -25.68 37.57
C GLY A 200 6.98 -24.76 38.69
N VAL A 201 6.13 -23.91 39.25
CA VAL A 201 6.52 -22.91 40.28
C VAL A 201 6.91 -23.58 41.58
N ASP A 202 6.18 -24.63 41.97
CA ASP A 202 6.43 -25.40 43.19
C ASP A 202 7.81 -26.08 43.19
N SER A 203 8.43 -26.20 42.01
CA SER A 203 9.77 -26.78 41.84
C SER A 203 10.92 -25.76 41.87
N ILE A 204 10.60 -24.46 41.86
CA ILE A 204 11.61 -23.39 41.86
C ILE A 204 12.06 -23.12 43.29
N ASP A 205 13.37 -23.03 43.49
CA ASP A 205 13.95 -22.63 44.78
C ASP A 205 13.38 -21.26 45.24
N SER A 206 13.11 -21.13 46.54
CA SER A 206 12.48 -19.91 47.07
C SER A 206 13.33 -18.64 46.89
N GLU A 207 14.67 -18.73 46.97
CA GLU A 207 15.55 -17.57 46.74
C GLU A 207 15.54 -17.15 45.27
N LEU A 208 15.48 -18.14 44.37
CA LEU A 208 15.35 -17.88 42.94
C LEU A 208 13.97 -17.31 42.60
N LEU A 209 12.89 -17.84 43.19
CA LEU A 209 11.55 -17.31 42.98
C LEU A 209 11.43 -15.87 43.48
N GLU A 210 12.03 -15.54 44.64
CA GLU A 210 12.13 -14.16 45.14
C GLU A 210 12.84 -13.25 44.13
N TYR A 211 13.94 -13.71 43.54
CA TYR A 211 14.66 -12.96 42.52
C TYR A 211 13.82 -12.75 41.25
N LEU A 212 13.15 -13.79 40.75
CA LEU A 212 12.30 -13.70 39.54
C LEU A 212 11.12 -12.73 39.72
N ILE A 213 10.59 -12.62 40.94
CA ILE A 213 9.56 -11.62 41.30
C ILE A 213 10.15 -10.21 41.23
N ASN A 214 11.36 -10.00 41.76
CA ASN A 214 12.06 -8.72 41.68
C ASN A 214 12.44 -8.36 40.24
N GLU A 215 12.88 -9.32 39.43
CA GLU A 215 13.12 -9.17 37.99
C GLU A 215 11.85 -8.71 37.26
N ALA A 216 10.69 -9.32 37.56
CA ALA A 216 9.42 -8.92 36.97
C ALA A 216 9.04 -7.48 37.34
N ALA A 217 9.26 -7.06 38.59
CA ALA A 217 9.05 -5.67 39.01
C ALA A 217 9.96 -4.68 38.26
N VAL A 218 11.23 -5.05 38.02
CA VAL A 218 12.15 -4.23 37.20
C VAL A 218 11.67 -4.16 35.76
N LEU A 219 11.28 -5.28 35.15
CA LEU A 219 10.80 -5.33 33.78
C LEU A 219 9.51 -4.52 33.60
N ASP A 220 8.59 -4.56 34.56
CA ASP A 220 7.35 -3.79 34.52
C ASP A 220 7.62 -2.28 34.63
N ALA A 221 8.41 -1.86 35.64
CA ALA A 221 8.78 -0.47 35.82
C ALA A 221 9.56 0.08 34.61
N LEU A 222 10.49 -0.69 34.05
CA LEU A 222 11.26 -0.31 32.87
C LEU A 222 10.39 -0.26 31.61
N THR A 223 9.44 -1.18 31.46
CA THR A 223 8.48 -1.16 30.34
C THR A 223 7.63 0.10 30.36
N LEU A 224 7.13 0.50 31.53
CA LEU A 224 6.38 1.75 31.70
C LEU A 224 7.25 2.98 31.43
N ALA A 225 8.49 3.01 31.96
CA ALA A 225 9.42 4.11 31.72
C ALA A 225 9.78 4.26 30.23
N MET A 226 10.05 3.16 29.53
CA MET A 226 10.31 3.16 28.07
C MET A 226 9.08 3.57 27.27
N TYR A 227 7.88 3.19 27.71
CA TYR A 227 6.63 3.60 27.06
C TYR A 227 6.34 5.10 27.23
N GLU A 228 6.77 5.71 28.34
CA GLU A 228 6.53 7.13 28.66
C GLU A 228 7.65 8.07 28.23
N ASP A 229 8.89 7.58 28.13
CA ASP A 229 10.07 8.40 27.90
C ASP A 229 10.99 7.81 26.81
N LEU A 230 10.97 8.47 25.65
CA LEU A 230 11.77 8.07 24.48
C LEU A 230 13.28 8.10 24.75
N SER A 231 13.75 8.87 25.73
CA SER A 231 15.17 8.87 26.11
C SER A 231 15.61 7.54 26.73
N VAL A 232 14.72 6.90 27.49
CA VAL A 232 14.95 5.55 28.04
C VAL A 232 15.00 4.53 26.91
N VAL A 233 14.08 4.63 25.94
CA VAL A 233 14.08 3.75 24.75
C VAL A 233 15.38 3.88 23.98
N SER A 234 15.81 5.12 23.71
CA SER A 234 17.04 5.39 22.97
C SER A 234 18.27 4.83 23.69
N ASP A 235 18.36 4.98 25.01
CA ASP A 235 19.48 4.49 25.80
C ASP A 235 19.53 2.95 25.83
N VAL A 236 18.38 2.30 26.05
CA VAL A 236 18.26 0.83 26.02
C VAL A 236 18.56 0.26 24.63
N VAL A 237 18.11 0.92 23.56
CA VAL A 237 18.44 0.52 22.17
C VAL A 237 19.94 0.63 21.92
N GLN A 238 20.58 1.70 22.41
CA GLN A 238 22.03 1.85 22.27
C GLN A 238 22.77 0.73 23.02
N ILE A 239 22.35 0.42 24.25
CA ILE A 239 22.95 -0.67 25.05
C ILE A 239 22.74 -2.03 24.38
N LEU A 240 21.57 -2.29 23.78
CA LEU A 240 21.30 -3.49 22.98
C LEU A 240 22.27 -3.62 21.79
N LEU A 241 22.49 -2.52 21.06
CA LEU A 241 23.41 -2.48 19.92
C LEU A 241 24.86 -2.69 20.36
N ASP A 242 25.28 -2.04 21.44
CA ASP A 242 26.62 -2.19 22.01
C ASP A 242 26.85 -3.60 22.56
N SER A 243 25.77 -4.30 22.92
CA SER A 243 25.80 -5.68 23.41
C SER A 243 25.67 -6.72 22.30
N LYS A 244 25.61 -6.34 21.02
CA LYS A 244 25.33 -7.26 19.90
C LYS A 244 26.23 -8.49 19.88
N GLU A 245 27.55 -8.32 20.01
CA GLU A 245 28.50 -9.46 20.02
C GLU A 245 28.26 -10.40 21.21
N THR A 246 27.89 -9.85 22.37
CA THR A 246 27.55 -10.65 23.56
C THR A 246 26.23 -11.39 23.36
N VAL A 247 25.28 -10.76 22.65
CA VAL A 247 24.00 -11.39 22.29
C VAL A 247 24.23 -12.55 21.34
N GLU A 248 25.02 -12.36 20.28
CA GLU A 248 25.36 -13.41 19.31
C GLU A 248 26.03 -14.61 20.00
N ALA A 249 27.02 -14.36 20.88
CA ALA A 249 27.67 -15.41 21.66
C ALA A 249 26.70 -16.15 22.61
N TYR A 250 25.71 -15.44 23.19
CA TYR A 250 24.66 -16.11 23.97
C TYR A 250 23.77 -16.98 23.09
N ILE A 251 23.38 -16.48 21.91
CA ILE A 251 22.54 -17.22 20.96
C ILE A 251 23.26 -18.50 20.51
N ASP A 252 24.56 -18.45 20.24
CA ASP A 252 25.38 -19.63 19.94
C ASP A 252 25.27 -20.71 21.02
N VAL A 253 25.30 -20.31 22.30
CA VAL A 253 25.23 -21.24 23.45
C VAL A 253 23.80 -21.72 23.73
N ALA A 254 22.80 -20.84 23.59
CA ALA A 254 21.41 -21.13 23.94
C ALA A 254 20.67 -21.98 22.89
N SER A 255 21.25 -22.10 21.69
CA SER A 255 20.61 -22.73 20.54
C SER A 255 21.00 -24.20 20.43
N ALA A 256 20.05 -25.07 20.78
CA ALA A 256 20.22 -26.52 20.62
C ALA A 256 20.02 -26.99 19.16
N SER A 257 19.48 -26.14 18.29
CA SER A 257 19.23 -26.42 16.87
C SER A 257 19.50 -25.19 16.00
N ILE A 258 19.71 -25.43 14.70
CA ILE A 258 19.92 -24.37 13.71
C ILE A 258 18.69 -23.45 13.65
N ASP A 259 17.47 -24.00 13.67
CA ASP A 259 16.23 -23.21 13.64
C ASP A 259 16.08 -22.31 14.87
N LYS A 260 16.47 -22.80 16.05
CA LYS A 260 16.44 -22.00 17.28
C LYS A 260 17.49 -20.88 17.23
N HIS A 261 18.67 -21.16 16.71
CA HIS A 261 19.72 -20.17 16.50
C HIS A 261 19.24 -19.06 15.56
N GLU A 262 18.70 -19.45 14.41
CA GLU A 262 18.17 -18.52 13.41
C GLU A 262 17.06 -17.66 14.01
N PHE A 263 16.08 -18.29 14.68
CA PHE A 263 15.00 -17.59 15.35
C PHE A 263 15.51 -16.54 16.34
N LEU A 264 16.43 -16.92 17.24
CA LEU A 264 16.91 -15.99 18.26
C LEU A 264 17.68 -14.79 17.66
N THR A 265 18.45 -15.04 16.59
CA THR A 265 19.21 -14.00 15.86
C THR A 265 18.29 -13.01 15.17
N ASN A 266 17.40 -13.51 14.32
CA ASN A 266 16.41 -12.68 13.63
C ASN A 266 15.47 -11.97 14.61
N LYS A 267 15.14 -12.61 15.75
CA LYS A 267 14.31 -11.98 16.77
C LYS A 267 15.01 -10.79 17.43
N PHE A 268 16.30 -10.91 17.72
CA PHE A 268 17.10 -9.78 18.20
C PHE A 268 17.11 -8.64 17.19
N GLU A 269 17.40 -8.92 15.91
CA GLU A 269 17.40 -7.91 14.86
C GLU A 269 16.02 -7.27 14.67
N GLY A 270 14.96 -8.06 14.74
CA GLY A 270 13.57 -7.61 14.65
C GLY A 270 13.17 -6.68 15.79
N ILE A 271 13.61 -6.95 17.02
CA ILE A 271 13.39 -6.06 18.18
C ILE A 271 14.10 -4.72 17.96
N VAL A 272 15.38 -4.76 17.59
CA VAL A 272 16.18 -3.54 17.33
C VAL A 272 15.54 -2.71 16.22
N HIS A 273 15.10 -3.37 15.13
CA HIS A 273 14.44 -2.72 14.00
C HIS A 273 13.09 -2.09 14.40
N LEU A 274 12.24 -2.81 15.14
CA LEU A 274 10.95 -2.28 15.61
C LEU A 274 11.13 -1.08 16.54
N LEU A 275 12.11 -1.11 17.44
CA LEU A 275 12.38 0.00 18.35
C LEU A 275 12.91 1.24 17.61
N ARG A 276 13.86 1.06 16.67
CA ARG A 276 14.33 2.15 15.82
C ARG A 276 13.20 2.72 14.97
N GLY A 277 12.40 1.87 14.33
CA GLY A 277 11.22 2.27 13.57
C GLY A 277 10.20 3.03 14.43
N SER A 278 10.02 2.64 15.69
CA SER A 278 9.16 3.36 16.65
C SER A 278 9.73 4.77 16.95
N ILE A 279 11.04 4.89 17.20
CA ILE A 279 11.71 6.19 17.42
C ILE A 279 11.56 7.09 16.18
N GLU A 280 11.83 6.55 14.98
CA GLU A 280 11.71 7.27 13.71
C GLU A 280 10.27 7.70 13.42
N LEU A 281 9.30 6.81 13.65
CA LEU A 281 7.88 7.10 13.46
C LEU A 281 7.41 8.20 14.41
N LEU A 282 7.78 8.13 15.68
CA LEU A 282 7.46 9.17 16.67
C LEU A 282 8.14 10.51 16.36
N ALA A 283 9.34 10.48 15.76
CA ALA A 283 10.08 11.69 15.39
C ALA A 283 9.57 12.35 14.10
N THR A 284 9.13 11.56 13.11
CA THR A 284 8.84 12.03 11.75
C THR A 284 7.36 12.03 11.38
N ASN A 285 6.51 11.30 12.11
CA ASN A 285 5.11 11.04 11.77
C ASN A 285 4.92 10.49 10.34
N ASN A 286 5.86 9.66 9.87
CA ASN A 286 5.87 9.12 8.52
C ASN A 286 4.88 7.94 8.36
N ILE A 287 3.81 8.16 7.59
CA ILE A 287 2.76 7.16 7.33
C ILE A 287 3.32 5.90 6.64
N ASP A 288 4.26 6.05 5.70
CA ASP A 288 4.83 4.90 4.98
C ASP A 288 5.61 3.97 5.93
N GLY A 289 6.25 4.57 6.94
CA GLY A 289 6.92 3.83 8.02
C GLY A 289 5.95 2.98 8.83
N ALA A 290 4.76 3.50 9.12
CA ALA A 290 3.73 2.75 9.85
C ALA A 290 3.27 1.50 9.08
N GLN A 291 3.09 1.59 7.77
CA GLN A 291 2.68 0.44 6.96
C GLN A 291 3.76 -0.66 6.93
N ALA A 292 5.04 -0.27 6.87
CA ALA A 292 6.15 -1.23 6.95
C ALA A 292 6.19 -1.99 8.28
N MET A 293 5.73 -1.37 9.39
CA MET A 293 5.66 -2.04 10.69
C MET A 293 4.64 -3.19 10.72
N VAL A 294 3.59 -3.15 9.91
CA VAL A 294 2.62 -4.25 9.78
C VAL A 294 3.33 -5.51 9.29
N GLY A 295 4.05 -5.40 8.17
CA GLY A 295 4.82 -6.51 7.61
C GLY A 295 5.91 -7.01 8.56
N ALA A 296 6.56 -6.11 9.30
CA ALA A 296 7.55 -6.45 10.32
C ALA A 296 6.95 -7.25 11.49
N LEU A 297 5.76 -6.87 11.97
CA LEU A 297 5.05 -7.60 13.03
C LEU A 297 4.61 -8.98 12.56
N GLN A 298 4.04 -9.07 11.34
CA GLN A 298 3.62 -10.35 10.76
C GLN A 298 4.80 -11.30 10.59
N LYS A 299 5.93 -10.82 10.05
CA LYS A 299 7.17 -11.60 9.92
C LYS A 299 7.67 -12.11 11.27
N ASN A 300 7.68 -11.26 12.29
CA ASN A 300 8.05 -11.63 13.66
C ASN A 300 7.17 -12.74 14.26
N ILE A 301 5.87 -12.76 13.92
CA ILE A 301 4.95 -13.81 14.37
C ILE A 301 5.20 -15.10 13.59
N LEU A 302 5.29 -15.01 12.26
CA LEU A 302 5.48 -16.17 11.38
C LEU A 302 6.82 -16.87 11.60
N GLU A 303 7.82 -16.15 12.10
CA GLU A 303 9.08 -16.74 12.50
C GLU A 303 8.96 -17.66 13.72
N ALA A 304 8.22 -17.23 14.75
CA ALA A 304 7.89 -18.09 15.88
C ALA A 304 7.02 -19.28 15.45
N VAL A 305 6.11 -19.06 14.48
CA VAL A 305 5.30 -20.13 13.87
C VAL A 305 6.18 -21.17 13.17
N LYS A 306 7.20 -20.77 12.40
CA LYS A 306 8.16 -21.73 11.79
C LYS A 306 8.75 -22.64 12.85
N LEU A 307 9.19 -22.08 13.97
CA LEU A 307 9.79 -22.86 15.05
C LEU A 307 8.77 -23.80 15.74
N ASP A 308 7.52 -23.35 15.92
CA ASP A 308 6.44 -24.22 16.41
C ASP A 308 6.15 -25.39 15.43
N ILE A 309 6.16 -25.13 14.12
CA ILE A 309 6.00 -26.17 13.09
C ILE A 309 7.13 -27.20 13.17
N VAL A 310 8.39 -26.74 13.21
CA VAL A 310 9.58 -27.61 13.29
C VAL A 310 9.54 -28.49 14.54
N ASN A 311 9.04 -27.98 15.66
CA ASN A 311 8.92 -28.72 16.91
C ASN A 311 7.64 -29.56 17.03
N GLY A 312 6.74 -29.54 16.04
CA GLY A 312 5.48 -30.28 16.06
C GLY A 312 4.40 -29.70 16.98
N PHE A 313 4.45 -28.40 17.27
CA PHE A 313 3.45 -27.68 18.08
C PHE A 313 2.35 -27.06 17.20
N GLU A 314 1.67 -27.89 16.40
CA GLU A 314 0.73 -27.46 15.36
C GLU A 314 -0.40 -26.54 15.87
N ALA A 315 -0.97 -26.84 17.05
CA ALA A 315 -2.04 -26.04 17.62
C ALA A 315 -1.60 -24.58 17.86
N ASN A 316 -0.38 -24.37 18.35
CA ASN A 316 0.15 -23.03 18.58
C ASN A 316 0.56 -22.34 17.25
N ALA A 317 1.09 -23.11 16.30
CA ALA A 317 1.38 -22.62 14.95
C ALA A 317 0.13 -22.09 14.23
N ARG A 318 -1.01 -22.79 14.31
CA ARG A 318 -2.30 -22.35 13.75
C ARG A 318 -2.75 -21.01 14.33
N VAL A 319 -2.70 -20.86 15.66
CA VAL A 319 -3.05 -19.57 16.31
C VAL A 319 -2.10 -18.46 15.87
N GLY A 320 -0.80 -18.75 15.73
CA GLY A 320 0.18 -17.77 15.25
C GLY A 320 -0.07 -17.31 13.81
N VAL A 321 -0.41 -18.22 12.89
CA VAL A 321 -0.81 -17.84 11.52
C VAL A 321 -2.07 -16.99 11.53
N ALA A 322 -3.06 -17.37 12.33
CA ALA A 322 -4.29 -16.59 12.47
C ALA A 322 -4.02 -15.18 13.02
N LEU A 323 -3.14 -15.05 14.02
CA LEU A 323 -2.71 -13.76 14.58
C LEU A 323 -2.06 -12.88 13.53
N ALA A 324 -1.11 -13.42 12.76
CA ALA A 324 -0.40 -12.69 11.71
C ALA A 324 -1.38 -12.19 10.62
N ALA A 325 -2.30 -13.05 10.17
CA ALA A 325 -3.26 -12.70 9.11
C ALA A 325 -4.27 -11.62 9.53
N ASN A 326 -4.56 -11.52 10.83
CA ASN A 326 -5.44 -10.51 11.41
C ASN A 326 -4.74 -9.17 11.75
N VAL A 327 -3.44 -9.01 11.48
CA VAL A 327 -2.79 -7.69 11.56
C VAL A 327 -3.20 -6.87 10.32
N GLN A 328 -4.31 -6.14 10.42
CA GLN A 328 -4.89 -5.40 9.29
C GLN A 328 -4.52 -3.91 9.28
N PHE A 329 -4.23 -3.34 10.45
CA PHE A 329 -4.08 -1.91 10.61
C PHE A 329 -2.66 -1.55 11.02
N ALA A 330 -2.12 -0.54 10.35
CA ALA A 330 -0.88 0.09 10.73
C ALA A 330 -1.04 0.82 12.08
N PRO A 331 0.05 0.97 12.86
CA PRO A 331 0.00 1.76 14.07
C PRO A 331 -0.34 3.22 13.76
N VAL A 332 -1.13 3.83 14.63
CA VAL A 332 -1.43 5.27 14.62
C VAL A 332 -0.64 5.96 15.72
N ILE A 333 -0.19 7.19 15.46
CA ILE A 333 0.43 8.02 16.49
C ILE A 333 -0.63 8.93 17.09
N GLU A 334 -0.90 8.73 18.39
CA GLU A 334 -1.83 9.56 19.17
C GLU A 334 -1.16 9.92 20.50
N ASP A 335 -1.20 11.18 20.90
CA ASP A 335 -0.57 11.69 22.14
C ASP A 335 0.92 11.31 22.28
N HIS A 336 1.67 11.39 21.18
CA HIS A 336 3.08 10.98 21.10
C HIS A 336 3.32 9.50 21.45
N LYS A 337 2.30 8.67 21.31
CA LYS A 337 2.35 7.23 21.58
C LYS A 337 1.93 6.45 20.35
N GLN A 338 2.58 5.31 20.18
CA GLN A 338 2.25 4.38 19.11
C GLN A 338 1.12 3.45 19.58
N LYS A 339 -0.02 3.54 18.90
CA LYS A 339 -1.22 2.74 19.17
C LYS A 339 -1.52 1.80 18.03
N TRP A 340 -1.83 0.55 18.35
CA TRP A 340 -2.17 -0.51 17.42
C TRP A 340 -3.64 -0.90 17.57
N PRO A 341 -4.52 -0.54 16.61
CA PRO A 341 -5.96 -0.82 16.73
C PRO A 341 -6.27 -2.29 16.38
N LEU A 342 -5.67 -3.23 17.13
CA LEU A 342 -5.82 -4.67 16.96
C LEU A 342 -7.00 -5.23 17.77
N GLY A 343 -7.42 -4.50 18.81
CA GLY A 343 -8.50 -4.86 19.71
C GLY A 343 -8.10 -5.87 20.78
N GLU A 344 -8.87 -5.88 21.87
CA GLU A 344 -8.60 -6.67 23.07
C GLU A 344 -8.50 -8.17 22.79
N HIS A 345 -9.38 -8.71 21.93
CA HIS A 345 -9.40 -10.12 21.55
C HIS A 345 -8.10 -10.57 20.87
N TRP A 346 -7.58 -9.78 19.93
CA TRP A 346 -6.31 -10.07 19.26
C TRP A 346 -5.16 -10.03 20.25
N VAL A 347 -5.13 -9.04 21.15
CA VAL A 347 -4.05 -8.93 22.13
C VAL A 347 -4.08 -10.09 23.13
N ASN A 348 -5.26 -10.44 23.62
CA ASN A 348 -5.48 -11.57 24.51
C ASN A 348 -5.00 -12.89 23.88
N ALA A 349 -5.30 -13.08 22.59
CA ALA A 349 -4.84 -14.20 21.77
C ALA A 349 -3.31 -14.22 21.61
N TYR A 350 -2.71 -13.05 21.37
CA TYR A 350 -1.27 -12.94 21.23
C TYR A 350 -0.54 -13.29 22.53
N ILE A 351 -1.03 -12.82 23.68
CA ILE A 351 -0.39 -13.09 24.97
C ILE A 351 -0.42 -14.59 25.27
N SER A 352 -1.57 -15.27 25.10
CA SER A 352 -1.68 -16.72 25.33
C SER A 352 -0.81 -17.52 24.35
N TRP A 353 -0.83 -17.16 23.06
CA TRP A 353 0.04 -17.76 22.04
C TRP A 353 1.52 -17.59 22.36
N ASN A 354 1.92 -16.38 22.74
CA ASN A 354 3.31 -16.10 23.03
C ASN A 354 3.77 -16.78 24.31
N LEU A 355 2.90 -16.96 25.30
CA LEU A 355 3.22 -17.68 26.53
C LEU A 355 3.45 -19.18 26.27
N ALA A 356 2.59 -19.80 25.45
CA ALA A 356 2.78 -21.18 25.00
C ALA A 356 4.09 -21.34 24.20
N PHE A 357 4.38 -20.39 23.31
CA PHE A 357 5.64 -20.35 22.56
C PHE A 357 6.87 -20.18 23.47
N VAL A 358 6.83 -19.26 24.43
CA VAL A 358 7.96 -19.02 25.34
C VAL A 358 8.23 -20.25 26.22
N ALA A 359 7.19 -21.00 26.63
CA ALA A 359 7.34 -22.28 27.30
C ALA A 359 8.13 -23.30 26.43
N SER A 360 7.92 -23.27 25.11
CA SER A 360 8.60 -24.13 24.15
C SER A 360 10.10 -23.83 24.02
N LEU A 361 10.54 -22.65 24.45
CA LEU A 361 11.95 -22.27 24.45
C LEU A 361 12.72 -22.71 25.72
N GLY A 362 12.02 -23.29 26.71
CA GLY A 362 12.58 -23.64 28.01
C GLY A 362 12.77 -22.42 28.93
N ASN A 363 12.06 -21.32 28.65
CA ASN A 363 12.15 -20.10 29.44
C ASN A 363 11.26 -20.16 30.69
N ILE A 364 11.69 -19.42 31.72
CA ILE A 364 11.02 -19.33 33.02
C ILE A 364 9.69 -18.55 32.85
N LEU A 365 8.58 -19.28 32.82
CA LEU A 365 7.22 -18.74 32.69
C LEU A 365 6.81 -17.76 33.82
N PRO A 366 7.15 -18.00 35.10
CA PRO A 366 6.62 -17.17 36.20
C PRO A 366 6.93 -15.68 36.10
N SER A 367 8.16 -15.27 35.78
CA SER A 367 8.49 -13.83 35.72
C SER A 367 7.75 -13.10 34.60
N LYS A 368 7.42 -13.78 33.50
CA LYS A 368 6.68 -13.17 32.38
C LYS A 368 5.18 -13.00 32.65
N LEU A 369 4.61 -13.84 33.53
CA LEU A 369 3.23 -13.71 34.02
C LEU A 369 3.04 -12.55 35.02
N LEU A 370 4.15 -12.04 35.58
CA LEU A 370 4.16 -11.02 36.63
C LEU A 370 4.43 -9.59 36.12
N ILE A 371 4.31 -9.36 34.81
CA ILE A 371 4.54 -8.04 34.21
C ILE A 371 3.19 -7.50 33.71
N PRO A 372 2.40 -6.82 34.56
CA PRO A 372 1.05 -6.37 34.21
C PRO A 372 1.05 -5.43 32.99
N SER A 373 2.09 -4.60 32.80
CA SER A 373 2.21 -3.72 31.63
C SER A 373 2.22 -4.45 30.27
N VAL A 374 2.50 -5.76 30.26
CA VAL A 374 2.42 -6.62 29.06
C VAL A 374 1.43 -7.78 29.20
N ALA A 375 0.87 -8.07 30.37
CA ALA A 375 -0.14 -9.12 30.54
C ALA A 375 -1.58 -8.57 30.55
N CYS A 376 -1.76 -7.27 30.79
CA CYS A 376 -3.06 -6.62 30.99
C CYS A 376 -3.54 -5.84 29.76
N THR A 377 -4.72 -6.20 29.24
CA THR A 377 -5.40 -5.49 28.14
C THR A 377 -6.53 -4.58 28.62
N ALA A 378 -7.26 -4.99 29.66
CA ALA A 378 -8.50 -4.35 30.10
C ALA A 378 -8.34 -2.94 30.71
N LYS A 379 -7.17 -2.62 31.29
CA LYS A 379 -6.94 -1.32 31.97
C LYS A 379 -6.46 -0.20 31.03
N HIS A 380 -6.03 -0.52 29.81
CA HIS A 380 -5.32 0.42 28.95
C HIS A 380 -5.83 0.37 27.51
N ASN A 381 -6.70 1.32 27.14
CA ASN A 381 -7.09 1.60 25.75
C ASN A 381 -7.42 0.35 24.92
N HIS A 382 -8.11 -0.65 25.50
CA HIS A 382 -8.46 -1.89 24.82
C HIS A 382 -7.28 -2.64 24.16
N GLY A 383 -6.07 -2.52 24.73
CA GLY A 383 -4.87 -3.18 24.23
C GLY A 383 -4.12 -2.44 23.12
N GLU A 384 -4.51 -1.21 22.77
CA GLU A 384 -3.87 -0.47 21.68
C GLU A 384 -2.37 -0.19 21.92
N ASP A 385 -1.98 0.00 23.18
CA ASP A 385 -0.59 0.27 23.56
C ASP A 385 0.27 -1.01 23.68
N PHE A 386 -0.34 -2.19 23.54
CA PHE A 386 0.25 -3.46 23.91
C PHE A 386 1.52 -3.79 23.11
N ILE A 387 1.48 -3.67 21.77
CA ILE A 387 2.62 -4.07 20.93
C ILE A 387 3.86 -3.24 21.27
N HIS A 388 3.69 -1.94 21.52
CA HIS A 388 4.81 -1.07 21.88
C HIS A 388 5.40 -1.48 23.24
N ARG A 389 4.56 -1.62 24.27
CA ARG A 389 4.96 -2.09 25.61
C ARG A 389 5.61 -3.48 25.57
N ARG A 390 5.07 -4.38 24.75
CA ARG A 390 5.63 -5.73 24.59
C ARG A 390 6.99 -5.69 23.92
N THR A 391 7.17 -4.86 22.89
CA THR A 391 8.45 -4.73 22.19
C THR A 391 9.54 -4.21 23.13
N VAL A 392 9.24 -3.19 23.93
CA VAL A 392 10.22 -2.64 24.90
C VAL A 392 10.53 -3.63 26.02
N SER A 393 9.51 -4.31 26.56
CA SER A 393 9.67 -5.35 27.59
C SER A 393 10.51 -6.53 27.08
N LEU A 394 10.33 -6.90 25.82
CA LEU A 394 11.08 -7.97 25.17
C LEU A 394 12.55 -7.56 24.95
N ALA A 395 12.81 -6.31 24.58
CA ALA A 395 14.16 -5.75 24.51
C ALA A 395 14.90 -5.85 25.85
N ALA A 396 14.27 -5.41 26.94
CA ALA A 396 14.82 -5.53 28.28
C ALA A 396 15.04 -7.01 28.70
N SER A 397 14.11 -7.88 28.32
CA SER A 397 14.22 -9.33 28.56
C SER A 397 15.37 -9.98 27.75
N TYR A 398 15.67 -9.46 26.56
CA TYR A 398 16.80 -9.91 25.75
C TYR A 398 18.13 -9.49 26.39
N LEU A 399 18.25 -8.24 26.82
CA LEU A 399 19.42 -7.77 27.59
C LEU A 399 19.69 -8.66 28.82
N TYR A 400 18.63 -9.01 29.55
CA TYR A 400 18.73 -9.94 30.67
C TYR A 400 19.29 -11.32 30.28
N SER A 401 18.95 -11.79 29.08
CA SER A 401 19.36 -13.10 28.61
C SER A 401 20.82 -13.17 28.19
N THR A 402 21.44 -12.03 27.81
CA THR A 402 22.73 -12.00 27.11
C THR A 402 23.91 -11.72 28.02
N MET A 403 23.76 -10.92 29.09
CA MET A 403 24.83 -10.70 30.08
C MET A 403 25.02 -11.87 31.05
N TYR A 404 24.30 -12.97 30.81
CA TYR A 404 24.18 -14.11 31.67
C TYR A 404 25.48 -14.93 31.84
N ASN A 405 26.41 -14.85 30.89
CA ASN A 405 27.66 -15.61 30.90
C ASN A 405 28.82 -14.90 31.64
N LYS A 406 28.62 -13.68 32.15
CA LYS A 406 29.64 -13.00 32.94
C LYS A 406 29.50 -13.39 34.41
N GLU A 407 30.58 -13.89 35.00
CA GLU A 407 30.65 -14.11 36.44
C GLU A 407 30.44 -12.75 37.14
N ILE A 408 29.45 -12.67 38.04
CA ILE A 408 29.09 -11.42 38.70
C ILE A 408 29.86 -11.38 40.02
N ASP A 409 30.76 -10.41 40.16
CA ASP A 409 31.37 -10.13 41.46
C ASP A 409 30.36 -9.33 42.30
N ALA A 410 29.88 -9.92 43.40
CA ALA A 410 28.97 -9.25 44.33
C ALA A 410 29.55 -7.93 44.87
N HIS A 411 30.89 -7.80 44.89
CA HIS A 411 31.58 -6.56 45.27
C HIS A 411 31.29 -5.43 44.27
N ASP A 412 31.17 -5.71 42.98
CA ASP A 412 30.88 -4.70 41.94
C ASP A 412 29.46 -4.12 42.10
N LEU A 413 28.56 -4.85 42.74
CA LEU A 413 27.19 -4.42 43.03
C LEU A 413 27.06 -3.66 44.36
N GLY A 414 28.10 -3.64 45.19
CA GLY A 414 28.06 -3.08 46.54
C GLY A 414 27.02 -3.79 47.43
N ILE A 415 26.86 -5.10 47.28
CA ILE A 415 25.92 -5.92 48.08
C ILE A 415 26.69 -6.56 49.23
N ASP A 416 26.62 -5.94 50.41
CA ASP A 416 27.30 -6.41 51.61
C ASP A 416 26.64 -7.70 52.17
N GLY A 417 27.36 -8.83 52.12
CA GLY A 417 26.91 -10.09 52.74
C GLY A 417 25.97 -10.97 51.91
N GLY A 418 25.81 -10.68 50.61
CA GLY A 418 24.90 -11.41 49.71
C GLY A 418 25.56 -12.30 48.66
N ALA A 419 26.90 -12.39 48.61
CA ALA A 419 27.63 -13.07 47.53
C ALA A 419 27.20 -14.53 47.31
N ASP A 420 27.05 -15.31 48.39
CA ASP A 420 26.62 -16.70 48.31
C ASP A 420 25.19 -16.84 47.76
N LYS A 421 24.28 -15.91 48.12
CA LYS A 421 22.90 -15.89 47.62
C LYS A 421 22.87 -15.58 46.12
N ILE A 422 23.63 -14.57 45.69
CA ILE A 422 23.74 -14.19 44.27
C ILE A 422 24.30 -15.35 43.45
N GLN A 423 25.37 -15.98 43.93
CA GLN A 423 25.99 -17.11 43.24
C GLN A 423 25.02 -18.30 43.11
N ARG A 424 24.23 -18.61 44.16
CA ARG A 424 23.18 -19.64 44.09
C ARG A 424 22.09 -19.29 43.08
N ILE A 425 21.58 -18.06 43.11
CA ILE A 425 20.59 -17.57 42.14
C ILE A 425 21.12 -17.74 40.71
N GLN A 426 22.36 -17.35 40.44
CA GLN A 426 22.98 -17.53 39.13
C GLN A 426 23.11 -19.00 38.73
N GLN A 427 23.56 -19.87 39.64
CA GLN A 427 23.70 -21.29 39.36
C GLN A 427 22.35 -21.95 39.05
N GLU A 428 21.30 -21.60 39.78
CA GLU A 428 19.95 -22.13 39.56
C GLU A 428 19.27 -21.53 38.32
N LEU A 429 19.49 -20.26 38.01
CA LEU A 429 19.11 -19.73 36.69
C LEU A 429 19.79 -20.52 35.55
N PHE A 430 21.01 -21.01 35.78
CA PHE A 430 21.81 -21.72 34.77
C PHE A 430 21.32 -23.15 34.60
N SER A 431 20.86 -23.74 35.70
CA SER A 431 20.21 -25.04 35.71
C SER A 431 18.87 -24.96 34.97
N LEU A 432 18.02 -23.98 35.31
CA LEU A 432 16.69 -23.80 34.71
C LEU A 432 16.76 -23.54 33.20
N LYS A 433 17.61 -22.62 32.72
CA LYS A 433 17.70 -22.31 31.27
C LYS A 433 18.22 -23.48 30.42
N ARG A 434 18.91 -24.46 31.03
CA ARG A 434 19.37 -25.67 30.34
C ARG A 434 18.35 -26.81 30.35
N GLN A 435 17.24 -26.67 31.09
CA GLN A 435 16.19 -27.66 31.05
C GLN A 435 15.56 -27.67 29.65
N THR A 436 15.52 -28.86 29.05
CA THR A 436 14.82 -29.04 27.80
C THR A 436 13.34 -28.74 28.01
N PRO A 437 12.66 -28.09 27.04
CA PRO A 437 11.22 -27.87 27.10
C PRO A 437 10.51 -29.19 27.39
N ASN A 438 9.47 -29.17 28.23
CA ASN A 438 8.62 -30.33 28.49
C ASN A 438 7.58 -30.44 27.36
N PRO A 439 7.76 -31.29 26.33
CA PRO A 439 6.92 -31.24 25.13
C PRO A 439 5.43 -31.49 25.41
N PRO A 440 5.05 -32.43 26.31
CA PRO A 440 3.66 -32.57 26.75
C PRO A 440 3.05 -31.29 27.32
N LEU A 441 3.78 -30.55 28.15
CA LEU A 441 3.30 -29.27 28.67
C LEU A 441 3.09 -28.27 27.53
N VAL A 442 4.06 -28.12 26.64
CA VAL A 442 3.98 -27.18 25.50
C VAL A 442 2.81 -27.51 24.56
N GLN A 443 2.61 -28.78 24.22
CA GLN A 443 1.48 -29.23 23.42
C GLN A 443 0.14 -28.92 24.10
N MET A 444 0.05 -29.19 25.40
CA MET A 444 -1.14 -28.87 26.19
C MET A 444 -1.41 -27.36 26.21
N LEU A 445 -0.38 -26.52 26.36
CA LEU A 445 -0.53 -25.06 26.30
C LEU A 445 -0.99 -24.60 24.92
N GLY A 446 -0.45 -25.18 23.84
CA GLY A 446 -0.87 -24.89 22.46
C GLY A 446 -2.33 -25.26 22.19
N HIS A 447 -2.78 -26.43 22.68
CA HIS A 447 -4.18 -26.84 22.59
C HIS A 447 -5.10 -25.94 23.42
N ALA A 448 -4.72 -25.65 24.67
CA ALA A 448 -5.47 -24.74 25.53
C ALA A 448 -5.62 -23.35 24.88
N ASN A 449 -4.56 -22.86 24.24
CA ASN A 449 -4.60 -21.61 23.48
C ASN A 449 -5.58 -21.71 22.30
N MET A 450 -5.46 -22.72 21.44
CA MET A 450 -6.33 -22.89 20.27
C MET A 450 -7.82 -23.05 20.63
N GLU A 451 -8.14 -23.71 21.74
CA GLU A 451 -9.52 -23.94 22.19
C GLU A 451 -10.17 -22.71 22.84
N ASN A 452 -9.39 -21.85 23.48
CA ASN A 452 -9.91 -20.73 24.28
C ASN A 452 -9.67 -19.35 23.64
N VAL A 453 -8.93 -19.30 22.53
CA VAL A 453 -8.65 -18.04 21.86
C VAL A 453 -9.89 -17.50 21.14
N VAL A 454 -10.24 -16.26 21.44
CA VAL A 454 -11.29 -15.53 20.73
C VAL A 454 -10.59 -14.67 19.69
N LEU A 455 -10.43 -15.19 18.47
CA LEU A 455 -9.85 -14.47 17.34
C LEU A 455 -10.67 -14.75 16.09
N THR A 456 -10.86 -13.72 15.26
CA THR A 456 -11.53 -13.88 13.96
C THR A 456 -10.75 -14.88 13.12
N ASN A 457 -11.40 -15.95 12.67
CA ASN A 457 -10.79 -16.91 11.77
C ASN A 457 -10.55 -16.24 10.41
N PRO A 458 -9.28 -16.01 9.98
CA PRO A 458 -9.04 -15.38 8.69
C PRO A 458 -9.45 -16.34 7.56
N SER A 459 -9.95 -15.80 6.45
CA SER A 459 -10.26 -16.64 5.28
C SER A 459 -8.98 -17.25 4.71
N PRO A 460 -9.05 -18.41 4.03
CA PRO A 460 -7.88 -18.99 3.38
C PRO A 460 -7.18 -18.01 2.43
N GLY A 461 -7.95 -17.29 1.61
CA GLY A 461 -7.42 -16.26 0.72
C GLY A 461 -6.71 -15.12 1.45
N ARG A 462 -7.13 -14.75 2.66
CA ARG A 462 -6.45 -13.71 3.46
C ARG A 462 -5.09 -14.19 3.97
N VAL A 463 -4.99 -15.46 4.37
CA VAL A 463 -3.72 -16.06 4.81
C VAL A 463 -2.77 -16.15 3.61
N GLU A 464 -3.27 -16.60 2.47
CA GLU A 464 -2.51 -16.70 1.23
C GLU A 464 -2.02 -15.33 0.75
N GLU A 465 -2.89 -14.32 0.73
CA GLU A 465 -2.53 -12.93 0.40
C GLU A 465 -1.42 -12.41 1.32
N MET A 466 -1.56 -12.58 2.64
CA MET A 466 -0.52 -12.18 3.60
C MET A 466 0.81 -12.88 3.30
N LEU A 467 0.82 -14.20 3.11
CA LEU A 467 2.05 -14.94 2.84
C LEU A 467 2.68 -14.48 1.52
N PHE A 468 1.87 -14.25 0.49
CA PHE A 468 2.31 -13.73 -0.81
C PHE A 468 2.97 -12.35 -0.67
N ASP A 469 2.29 -11.40 -0.02
CA ASP A 469 2.78 -10.04 0.18
C ASP A 469 4.11 -9.99 0.96
N LEU A 470 4.25 -10.84 1.98
CA LEU A 470 5.46 -10.89 2.81
C LEU A 470 6.65 -11.57 2.10
N CYS A 471 6.35 -12.46 1.16
CA CYS A 471 7.35 -13.23 0.44
C CYS A 471 7.89 -12.51 -0.81
N GLY A 472 7.08 -11.64 -1.43
CA GLY A 472 7.45 -10.98 -2.67
C GLY A 472 7.83 -11.99 -3.76
N THR A 473 9.01 -11.80 -4.37
CA THR A 473 9.45 -12.64 -5.50
C THR A 473 9.90 -14.05 -5.14
N PHE A 474 10.05 -14.37 -3.85
CA PHE A 474 10.67 -15.63 -3.41
C PHE A 474 9.68 -16.79 -3.33
N CYS A 475 8.38 -16.53 -3.32
CA CYS A 475 7.34 -17.57 -3.25
C CYS A 475 6.85 -18.05 -4.63
N HIS A 476 7.53 -17.65 -5.71
CA HIS A 476 7.18 -18.05 -7.08
C HIS A 476 7.71 -19.44 -7.48
N GLY A 477 8.31 -20.19 -6.54
CA GLY A 477 8.68 -21.58 -6.74
C GLY A 477 7.48 -22.49 -6.48
N LEU A 478 6.64 -22.66 -7.50
CA LEU A 478 5.67 -23.74 -7.76
C LEU A 478 4.53 -23.10 -8.55
N ASP A 479 4.21 -23.68 -9.71
CA ASP A 479 3.14 -23.29 -10.65
C ASP A 479 1.71 -23.38 -10.05
N GLN A 480 1.58 -23.32 -8.71
CA GLN A 480 0.38 -23.55 -7.91
C GLN A 480 -0.25 -22.27 -7.38
N TRP A 481 0.46 -21.13 -7.41
CA TRP A 481 -0.16 -19.84 -7.12
C TRP A 481 -0.87 -19.31 -8.36
N GLN A 482 -2.09 -19.80 -8.55
CA GLN A 482 -3.14 -18.93 -9.07
C GLN A 482 -3.53 -18.02 -7.92
N VAL A 483 -2.72 -16.99 -7.62
CA VAL A 483 -3.34 -15.73 -7.17
C VAL A 483 -4.40 -15.51 -8.23
N SER A 484 -5.67 -15.64 -7.83
CA SER A 484 -6.79 -15.67 -8.76
C SER A 484 -6.54 -14.61 -9.81
N GLN A 485 -6.68 -14.99 -11.07
CA GLN A 485 -6.76 -14.07 -12.20
C GLN A 485 -7.93 -13.12 -11.92
N THR A 486 -7.64 -12.13 -11.09
CA THR A 486 -8.53 -11.08 -10.60
C THR A 486 -7.72 -9.81 -10.74
N THR A 487 -7.41 -9.51 -11.99
CA THR A 487 -7.31 -8.12 -12.40
C THR A 487 -8.63 -7.45 -12.04
N PRO A 488 -8.64 -6.16 -11.65
CA PRO A 488 -9.88 -5.42 -11.44
C PRO A 488 -10.84 -5.44 -12.65
N LEU A 489 -10.36 -5.89 -13.82
CA LEU A 489 -11.11 -6.04 -15.06
C LEU A 489 -11.81 -7.41 -15.17
N ASP A 490 -11.43 -8.41 -14.37
CA ASP A 490 -12.05 -9.74 -14.38
C ASP A 490 -13.46 -9.74 -13.77
N GLU A 491 -13.84 -8.66 -13.05
CA GLU A 491 -15.22 -8.42 -12.61
C GLU A 491 -16.13 -7.91 -13.74
N LEU A 492 -15.57 -7.49 -14.88
CA LEU A 492 -16.36 -7.00 -16.01
C LEU A 492 -16.87 -8.17 -16.84
N GLU A 493 -18.16 -8.16 -17.17
CA GLU A 493 -18.69 -9.06 -18.20
C GLU A 493 -18.04 -8.74 -19.55
N ASN A 494 -18.02 -9.72 -20.48
CA ASN A 494 -17.38 -9.53 -21.80
C ASN A 494 -17.89 -8.30 -22.55
N ASP A 495 -19.18 -7.99 -22.44
CA ASP A 495 -19.79 -6.82 -23.06
C ASP A 495 -19.28 -5.53 -22.40
N ASP A 496 -19.21 -5.50 -21.06
CA ASP A 496 -18.68 -4.37 -20.29
C ASP A 496 -17.18 -4.15 -20.58
N TYR A 497 -16.41 -5.23 -20.73
CA TYR A 497 -15.01 -5.17 -21.10
C TYR A 497 -14.82 -4.58 -22.51
N GLN A 498 -15.66 -4.95 -23.48
CA GLN A 498 -15.62 -4.36 -24.83
C GLN A 498 -16.00 -2.87 -24.81
N ILE A 499 -16.96 -2.47 -23.98
CA ILE A 499 -17.30 -1.05 -23.78
C ILE A 499 -16.11 -0.30 -23.17
N TYR A 500 -15.48 -0.87 -22.15
CA TYR A 500 -14.28 -0.32 -21.52
C TYR A 500 -13.17 -0.09 -22.56
N VAL A 501 -12.85 -1.11 -23.37
CA VAL A 501 -11.86 -1.01 -24.46
C VAL A 501 -12.26 0.08 -25.46
N SER A 502 -13.55 0.18 -25.83
CA SER A 502 -14.06 1.21 -26.75
C SER A 502 -13.85 2.63 -26.23
N LEU A 503 -14.08 2.84 -24.93
CA LEU A 503 -13.90 4.14 -24.29
C LEU A 503 -12.42 4.54 -24.21
N ILE A 504 -11.52 3.59 -23.93
CA ILE A 504 -10.07 3.82 -23.95
C ILE A 504 -9.60 4.19 -25.36
N VAL A 505 -10.06 3.47 -26.39
CA VAL A 505 -9.74 3.76 -27.79
C VAL A 505 -10.25 5.15 -28.17
N TRP A 506 -11.50 5.48 -27.84
CA TRP A 506 -12.09 6.79 -28.08
C TRP A 506 -11.30 7.94 -27.41
N ALA A 507 -10.98 7.80 -26.12
CA ALA A 507 -10.19 8.80 -25.39
C ALA A 507 -8.81 8.98 -26.02
N THR A 508 -8.17 7.89 -26.44
CA THR A 508 -6.87 7.92 -27.11
C THR A 508 -6.92 8.70 -28.44
N ILE A 509 -7.97 8.51 -29.24
CA ILE A 509 -8.19 9.26 -30.49
C ILE A 509 -8.31 10.76 -30.20
N MET A 510 -9.13 11.14 -29.21
CA MET A 510 -9.35 12.54 -28.85
C MET A 510 -8.08 13.22 -28.35
N PHE A 511 -7.32 12.57 -27.45
CA PHE A 511 -6.06 13.11 -26.97
C PHE A 511 -5.00 13.20 -28.07
N SER A 512 -4.91 12.19 -28.94
CA SER A 512 -3.97 12.21 -30.07
C SER A 512 -4.29 13.33 -31.05
N GLY A 513 -5.56 13.54 -31.36
CA GLY A 513 -6.02 14.59 -32.26
C GLY A 513 -5.77 16.00 -31.72
N ILE A 514 -6.16 16.27 -30.48
CA ILE A 514 -5.89 17.56 -29.82
C ILE A 514 -4.38 17.78 -29.68
N GLY A 515 -3.63 16.74 -29.28
CA GLY A 515 -2.17 16.79 -29.21
C GLY A 515 -1.53 17.13 -30.56
N LEU A 516 -2.08 16.60 -31.65
CA LEU A 516 -1.63 16.91 -33.02
C LEU A 516 -1.92 18.38 -33.39
N GLU A 517 -3.09 18.92 -33.02
CA GLU A 517 -3.39 20.36 -33.18
C GLU A 517 -2.44 21.25 -32.38
N ILE A 518 -2.17 20.92 -31.11
CA ILE A 518 -1.22 21.65 -30.25
C ILE A 518 0.18 21.62 -30.88
N TRP A 519 0.62 20.45 -31.32
CA TRP A 519 1.92 20.26 -31.95
C TRP A 519 2.03 21.08 -33.24
N PHE A 520 1.00 21.06 -34.08
CA PHE A 520 0.99 21.83 -35.32
C PHE A 520 0.99 23.34 -35.05
N TRP A 521 0.20 23.79 -34.07
CA TRP A 521 0.17 25.19 -33.64
C TRP A 521 1.56 25.66 -33.20
N TRP A 522 2.20 24.90 -32.31
CA TRP A 522 3.50 25.24 -31.75
C TRP A 522 4.60 25.34 -32.82
N ASN A 523 4.62 24.40 -33.76
CA ASN A 523 5.70 24.29 -34.73
C ASN A 523 5.48 25.13 -36.00
N PHE A 524 4.23 25.30 -36.44
CA PHE A 524 3.94 25.91 -37.75
C PHE A 524 3.19 27.23 -37.67
N LEU A 525 2.26 27.40 -36.74
CA LEU A 525 1.42 28.60 -36.67
C LEU A 525 2.04 29.75 -35.86
N ARG A 526 3.02 29.45 -35.01
CA ARG A 526 3.76 30.49 -34.27
C ARG A 526 4.42 31.53 -35.20
N SER A 527 4.80 31.13 -36.40
CA SER A 527 5.41 32.01 -37.42
C SER A 527 4.38 32.79 -38.26
N GLY A 528 3.09 32.70 -37.92
CA GLY A 528 2.00 33.29 -38.68
C GLY A 528 1.49 32.41 -39.82
N TRP A 529 0.30 32.75 -40.32
CA TRP A 529 -0.34 32.05 -41.44
C TRP A 529 0.22 32.54 -42.78
N ASN A 530 0.57 31.63 -43.69
CA ASN A 530 1.13 31.97 -45.01
C ASN A 530 0.47 31.17 -46.15
N GLU A 531 0.73 31.55 -47.40
CA GLU A 531 0.17 30.91 -48.59
C GLU A 531 0.47 29.40 -48.70
N LYS A 532 1.64 28.96 -48.22
CA LYS A 532 2.00 27.55 -48.21
C LYS A 532 1.11 26.77 -47.24
N LEU A 533 0.91 27.29 -46.02
CA LEU A 533 0.01 26.71 -45.04
C LEU A 533 -1.44 26.74 -45.52
N GLN A 534 -1.87 27.82 -46.16
CA GLN A 534 -3.19 27.92 -46.80
C GLN A 534 -3.41 26.83 -47.84
N SER A 535 -2.41 26.55 -48.69
CA SER A 535 -2.46 25.49 -49.69
C SER A 535 -2.51 24.10 -49.06
N MET A 536 -1.69 23.86 -48.03
CA MET A 536 -1.71 22.59 -47.28
C MET A 536 -3.04 22.37 -46.55
N TRP A 537 -3.64 23.42 -45.99
CA TRP A 537 -4.96 23.33 -45.37
C TRP A 537 -6.05 23.00 -46.40
N ARG A 538 -6.04 23.65 -47.58
CA ARG A 538 -6.96 23.28 -48.68
C ARG A 538 -6.78 21.82 -49.13
N PHE A 539 -5.54 21.34 -49.17
CA PHE A 539 -5.27 19.94 -49.46
C PHE A 539 -5.81 19.01 -48.36
N ALA A 540 -5.67 19.36 -47.09
CA ALA A 540 -6.24 18.59 -45.98
C ALA A 540 -7.77 18.52 -46.06
N GLN A 541 -8.45 19.62 -46.42
CA GLN A 541 -9.89 19.65 -46.66
C GLN A 541 -10.32 18.73 -47.82
N LEU A 542 -9.52 18.68 -48.90
CA LEU A 542 -9.76 17.77 -50.03
C LEU A 542 -9.54 16.29 -49.64
N ALA A 543 -8.52 16.01 -48.84
CA ALA A 543 -8.18 14.65 -48.42
C ALA A 543 -9.14 14.11 -47.35
N PHE A 544 -9.74 15.00 -46.54
CA PHE A 544 -10.64 14.67 -45.44
C PHE A 544 -11.70 13.60 -45.80
N PRO A 545 -12.58 13.81 -46.81
CA PRO A 545 -13.69 12.89 -47.05
C PRO A 545 -13.22 11.51 -47.51
N LEU A 546 -12.08 11.43 -48.22
CA LEU A 546 -11.47 10.17 -48.64
C LEU A 546 -10.96 9.39 -47.42
N LEU A 547 -10.23 10.06 -46.53
CA LEU A 547 -9.70 9.43 -45.31
C LEU A 547 -10.82 9.03 -44.35
N ALA A 548 -11.85 9.85 -44.20
CA ALA A 548 -13.04 9.53 -43.40
C ALA A 548 -13.75 8.28 -43.94
N LEU A 549 -13.89 8.14 -45.27
CA LEU A 549 -14.45 6.95 -45.89
C LEU A 549 -13.58 5.70 -45.68
N ILE A 550 -12.26 5.83 -45.79
CA ILE A 550 -11.31 4.74 -45.50
C ILE A 550 -11.43 4.29 -44.05
N THR A 551 -11.43 5.23 -43.11
CA THR A 551 -11.64 4.98 -41.68
C THR A 551 -12.95 4.24 -41.45
N PHE A 552 -14.04 4.71 -42.05
CA PHE A 552 -15.35 4.09 -41.89
C PHE A 552 -15.36 2.66 -42.42
N GLY A 553 -14.83 2.43 -43.63
CA GLY A 553 -14.73 1.09 -44.22
C GLY A 553 -13.88 0.13 -43.38
N LEU A 554 -12.73 0.59 -42.87
CA LEU A 554 -11.86 -0.21 -41.99
C LEU A 554 -12.53 -0.53 -40.65
N ALA A 555 -13.26 0.43 -40.07
CA ALA A 555 -13.98 0.24 -38.81
C ALA A 555 -15.13 -0.78 -38.94
N LEU A 556 -15.85 -0.80 -40.08
CA LEU A 556 -16.85 -1.84 -40.38
C LEU A 556 -16.25 -3.25 -40.42
N HIS A 557 -14.96 -3.36 -40.69
CA HIS A 557 -14.19 -4.61 -40.68
C HIS A 557 -13.34 -4.80 -39.42
N GLN A 558 -13.61 -4.02 -38.36
CA GLN A 558 -12.90 -4.08 -37.08
C GLN A 558 -11.36 -3.99 -37.21
N ASN A 559 -10.88 -3.25 -38.22
CA ASN A 559 -9.45 -3.10 -38.49
C ASN A 559 -8.90 -1.85 -37.80
N PHE A 560 -8.00 -2.04 -36.84
CA PHE A 560 -7.42 -0.97 -36.02
C PHE A 560 -6.58 0.05 -36.81
N LEU A 561 -6.23 -0.22 -38.07
CA LEU A 561 -5.67 0.79 -38.98
C LEU A 561 -6.64 1.97 -39.21
N ALA A 562 -7.95 1.78 -38.98
CA ALA A 562 -8.95 2.83 -38.99
C ALA A 562 -8.59 4.01 -38.08
N LEU A 563 -7.95 3.74 -36.93
CA LEU A 563 -7.60 4.75 -35.92
C LEU A 563 -6.61 5.80 -36.45
N LEU A 564 -5.59 5.36 -37.20
CA LEU A 564 -4.60 6.25 -37.79
C LEU A 564 -5.27 7.23 -38.77
N PHE A 565 -6.09 6.71 -39.66
CA PHE A 565 -6.83 7.50 -40.63
C PHE A 565 -7.91 8.37 -39.97
N LEU A 566 -8.50 7.92 -38.85
CA LEU A 566 -9.49 8.68 -38.10
C LEU A 566 -8.87 9.94 -37.49
N VAL A 567 -7.72 9.81 -36.83
CA VAL A 567 -7.01 10.96 -36.24
C VAL A 567 -6.59 11.94 -37.33
N MET A 568 -6.00 11.44 -38.44
CA MET A 568 -5.59 12.31 -39.55
C MET A 568 -6.76 12.98 -40.25
N SER A 569 -7.90 12.30 -40.42
CA SER A 569 -9.09 12.87 -41.05
C SER A 569 -9.76 13.88 -40.14
N LEU A 570 -10.24 13.49 -38.96
CA LEU A 570 -10.97 14.38 -38.05
C LEU A 570 -10.18 15.64 -37.71
N PHE A 571 -8.88 15.50 -37.41
CA PHE A 571 -8.04 16.64 -37.05
C PHE A 571 -7.26 17.21 -38.23
N LYS A 572 -7.62 16.84 -39.48
CA LYS A 572 -7.05 17.37 -40.73
C LYS A 572 -5.53 17.44 -40.71
N PHE A 573 -4.84 16.36 -40.34
CA PHE A 573 -3.38 16.32 -40.20
C PHE A 573 -2.78 17.30 -39.15
N GLY A 574 -3.59 17.75 -38.18
CA GLY A 574 -3.18 18.65 -37.12
C GLY A 574 -3.50 20.12 -37.35
N PHE A 575 -4.17 20.50 -38.45
CA PHE A 575 -4.59 21.90 -38.60
C PHE A 575 -5.50 22.29 -37.43
N SER A 576 -5.07 23.29 -36.67
CA SER A 576 -5.63 23.61 -35.35
C SER A 576 -6.97 24.35 -35.45
N GLU A 577 -8.06 23.68 -35.81
CA GLU A 577 -9.37 24.30 -35.92
C GLU A 577 -10.03 24.44 -34.54
N VAL A 578 -10.00 23.38 -33.71
CA VAL A 578 -10.61 23.41 -32.38
C VAL A 578 -9.92 24.45 -31.50
N ILE A 579 -8.58 24.40 -31.46
CA ILE A 579 -7.77 25.29 -30.60
C ILE A 579 -7.84 26.74 -31.08
N LEU A 580 -7.82 26.99 -32.39
CA LEU A 580 -7.85 28.36 -32.92
C LEU A 580 -9.17 29.06 -32.58
N HIS A 581 -10.31 28.37 -32.74
CA HIS A 581 -11.61 28.93 -32.36
C HIS A 581 -11.70 29.19 -30.86
N MET A 582 -11.22 28.27 -30.01
CA MET A 582 -11.20 28.47 -28.55
C MET A 582 -10.30 29.64 -28.16
N TYR A 583 -9.10 29.71 -28.73
CA TYR A 583 -8.15 30.78 -28.49
C TYR A 583 -8.73 32.14 -28.88
N SER A 584 -9.38 32.22 -30.05
CA SER A 584 -10.07 33.41 -30.53
C SER A 584 -11.20 33.83 -29.59
N ALA A 585 -12.02 32.89 -29.12
CA ALA A 585 -13.11 33.16 -28.17
C ALA A 585 -12.61 33.73 -26.83
N ILE A 586 -11.49 33.25 -26.31
CA ILE A 586 -10.97 33.64 -24.99
C ILE A 586 -10.08 34.89 -25.05
N TYR A 587 -9.15 34.94 -25.99
CA TYR A 587 -8.04 35.90 -25.98
C TYR A 587 -8.14 37.02 -27.02
N SER A 588 -9.09 36.96 -27.96
CA SER A 588 -9.23 38.02 -28.95
C SER A 588 -9.87 39.28 -28.36
N ASN A 589 -9.03 40.24 -27.96
CA ASN A 589 -9.45 41.51 -27.36
C ASN A 589 -10.20 42.44 -28.32
N GLY A 590 -10.16 42.18 -29.63
CA GLY A 590 -10.81 43.00 -30.66
C GLY A 590 -12.22 42.55 -31.05
N LYS A 591 -12.64 41.33 -30.67
CA LYS A 591 -13.92 40.75 -31.10
C LYS A 591 -15.08 41.16 -30.20
N GLY A 592 -16.23 41.47 -30.81
CA GLY A 592 -17.48 41.72 -30.09
C GLY A 592 -17.97 40.46 -29.36
N ALA A 593 -18.77 40.64 -28.31
CA ALA A 593 -19.24 39.53 -27.47
C ALA A 593 -19.94 38.42 -28.27
N PHE A 594 -20.80 38.77 -29.23
CA PHE A 594 -21.47 37.79 -30.09
C PHE A 594 -20.52 37.00 -30.98
N SER A 595 -19.48 37.64 -31.52
CA SER A 595 -18.44 36.95 -32.31
C SER A 595 -17.63 36.00 -31.44
N ARG A 596 -17.27 36.41 -30.22
CA ARG A 596 -16.58 35.54 -29.26
C ARG A 596 -17.42 34.33 -28.84
N VAL A 597 -18.73 34.53 -28.62
CA VAL A 597 -19.67 33.43 -28.35
C VAL A 597 -19.78 32.52 -29.58
N GLY A 598 -19.86 33.07 -30.79
CA GLY A 598 -19.84 32.29 -32.03
C GLY A 598 -18.59 31.43 -32.17
N ASP A 599 -17.41 32.00 -31.91
CA ASP A 599 -16.14 31.26 -31.93
C ASP A 599 -16.09 30.17 -30.85
N PHE A 600 -16.64 30.43 -29.67
CA PHE A 600 -16.76 29.42 -28.62
C PHE A 600 -17.68 28.27 -29.05
N LEU A 601 -18.85 28.59 -29.64
CA LEU A 601 -19.79 27.60 -30.14
C LEU A 601 -19.18 26.76 -31.28
N ASP A 602 -18.40 27.37 -32.18
CA ASP A 602 -17.67 26.63 -33.22
C ASP A 602 -16.64 25.67 -32.61
N SER A 603 -15.83 26.14 -31.66
CA SER A 603 -14.81 25.29 -31.02
C SER A 603 -15.42 24.13 -30.25
N ALA A 604 -16.40 24.42 -29.39
CA ALA A 604 -17.07 23.41 -28.57
C ALA A 604 -17.93 22.47 -29.44
N GLY A 605 -18.57 22.99 -30.49
CA GLY A 605 -19.26 22.21 -31.52
C GLY A 605 -18.29 21.25 -32.21
N LEU A 606 -17.13 21.73 -32.65
CA LEU A 606 -16.12 20.89 -33.31
C LEU A 606 -15.56 19.80 -32.40
N MET A 607 -15.33 20.11 -31.13
CA MET A 607 -14.94 19.11 -30.15
C MET A 607 -16.03 18.03 -29.97
N LEU A 608 -17.30 18.43 -29.85
CA LEU A 608 -18.43 17.49 -29.71
C LEU A 608 -18.65 16.68 -30.99
N HIS A 609 -18.48 17.29 -32.16
CA HIS A 609 -18.59 16.64 -33.47
C HIS A 609 -17.52 15.56 -33.63
N HIS A 610 -16.24 15.90 -33.42
CA HIS A 610 -15.14 14.94 -33.46
C HIS A 610 -15.26 13.87 -32.38
N GLY A 611 -15.66 14.25 -31.16
CA GLY A 611 -15.91 13.31 -30.06
C GLY A 611 -17.01 12.30 -30.39
N SER A 612 -18.10 12.76 -30.98
CA SER A 612 -19.23 11.90 -31.36
C SER A 612 -18.87 10.99 -32.55
N ALA A 613 -18.20 11.52 -33.58
CA ALA A 613 -17.74 10.74 -34.72
C ALA A 613 -16.75 9.64 -34.29
N SER A 614 -15.75 10.00 -33.48
CA SER A 614 -14.75 9.06 -32.99
C SER A 614 -15.35 8.01 -32.05
N LEU A 615 -16.36 8.35 -31.25
CA LEU A 615 -17.06 7.38 -30.39
C LEU A 615 -17.77 6.32 -31.23
N VAL A 616 -18.53 6.72 -32.27
CA VAL A 616 -19.20 5.78 -33.18
C VAL A 616 -18.20 4.86 -33.89
N ILE A 617 -17.09 5.41 -34.37
CA ILE A 617 -16.04 4.61 -35.01
C ILE A 617 -15.38 3.65 -34.02
N SER A 618 -15.15 4.08 -32.78
CA SER A 618 -14.55 3.23 -31.73
C SER A 618 -15.45 2.05 -31.38
N ILE A 619 -16.76 2.27 -31.21
CA ILE A 619 -17.72 1.18 -30.90
C ILE A 619 -17.98 0.25 -32.09
N LEU A 620 -17.84 0.73 -33.33
CA LEU A 620 -17.83 -0.14 -34.52
C LEU A 620 -16.56 -0.99 -34.56
N LEU A 621 -15.40 -0.38 -34.27
CA LEU A 621 -14.09 -1.01 -34.34
C LEU A 621 -13.92 -2.15 -33.32
N THR A 622 -14.41 -1.96 -32.09
CA THR A 622 -14.35 -2.96 -31.01
C THR A 622 -15.44 -4.01 -31.08
N GLY A 623 -16.43 -3.83 -31.95
CA GLY A 623 -17.56 -4.75 -32.11
C GLY A 623 -18.74 -4.53 -31.17
N VAL A 624 -18.71 -3.50 -30.32
CA VAL A 624 -19.85 -3.10 -29.47
C VAL A 624 -21.08 -2.75 -30.31
N LEU A 625 -20.89 -2.12 -31.47
CA LEU A 625 -21.95 -1.82 -32.42
C LEU A 625 -21.81 -2.68 -33.69
N PRO A 626 -22.74 -3.61 -33.97
CA PRO A 626 -22.70 -4.34 -35.22
C PRO A 626 -23.04 -3.42 -36.42
N PRO A 627 -22.37 -3.60 -37.57
CA PRO A 627 -22.62 -2.79 -38.76
C PRO A 627 -24.05 -3.03 -39.28
N ASN A 628 -24.87 -1.99 -39.23
CA ASN A 628 -26.26 -2.04 -39.68
C ASN A 628 -26.65 -0.70 -40.33
N ARG A 629 -27.72 -0.71 -41.14
CA ARG A 629 -28.18 0.50 -41.86
C ARG A 629 -28.42 1.70 -40.93
N HIS A 630 -28.95 1.47 -39.73
CA HIS A 630 -29.30 2.53 -38.79
C HIS A 630 -28.04 3.27 -38.28
N ALA A 631 -26.92 2.56 -38.14
CA ALA A 631 -25.62 3.13 -37.83
C ALA A 631 -24.93 3.75 -39.07
N ILE A 632 -25.07 3.13 -40.25
CA ILE A 632 -24.36 3.50 -41.48
C ILE A 632 -24.97 4.76 -42.14
N ASP A 633 -26.29 4.84 -42.25
CA ASP A 633 -27.00 5.88 -42.99
C ASP A 633 -26.63 7.32 -42.56
N PRO A 634 -26.64 7.70 -41.27
CA PRO A 634 -26.27 9.07 -40.86
C PRO A 634 -24.80 9.39 -41.14
N ILE A 635 -23.89 8.43 -41.00
CA ILE A 635 -22.46 8.62 -41.26
C ILE A 635 -22.21 8.94 -42.73
N LEU A 636 -22.90 8.24 -43.64
CA LEU A 636 -22.76 8.48 -45.07
C LEU A 636 -23.21 9.89 -45.46
N VAL A 637 -24.29 10.41 -44.85
CA VAL A 637 -24.74 11.79 -45.11
C VAL A 637 -23.69 12.81 -44.65
N LEU A 638 -23.09 12.62 -43.47
CA LEU A 638 -22.01 13.49 -42.98
C LEU A 638 -20.79 13.44 -43.91
N ILE A 639 -20.38 12.27 -44.40
CA ILE A 639 -19.27 12.15 -45.37
C ILE A 639 -19.59 12.93 -46.66
N ILE A 640 -20.84 12.89 -47.13
CA ILE A 640 -21.29 13.61 -48.33
C ILE A 640 -21.28 15.13 -48.11
N GLN A 641 -21.66 15.64 -46.92
CA GLN A 641 -21.51 17.06 -46.59
C GLN A 641 -20.07 17.51 -46.85
N HIS A 642 -19.10 16.74 -46.38
CA HIS A 642 -17.69 17.10 -46.58
C HIS A 642 -17.19 17.02 -48.03
N TRP A 643 -17.90 16.36 -48.96
CA TRP A 643 -17.56 16.44 -50.39
C TRP A 643 -17.75 17.85 -50.94
N PHE A 644 -18.74 18.56 -50.40
CA PHE A 644 -19.17 19.86 -50.92
C PHE A 644 -18.46 21.04 -50.29
N VAL A 645 -17.60 20.84 -49.27
CA VAL A 645 -16.71 21.88 -48.71
C VAL A 645 -15.87 22.58 -49.81
N LEU A 646 -15.50 21.86 -50.87
CA LEU A 646 -14.74 22.43 -52.00
C LEU A 646 -15.56 23.39 -52.88
N LEU A 647 -16.89 23.43 -52.73
CA LEU A 647 -17.74 24.43 -53.39
C LEU A 647 -17.61 25.80 -52.71
N GLU A 648 -17.22 25.87 -51.43
CA GLU A 648 -17.16 27.13 -50.69
C GLU A 648 -16.31 28.20 -51.41
N PRO A 649 -15.08 27.90 -51.92
CA PRO A 649 -14.28 28.89 -52.62
C PRO A 649 -14.81 29.23 -54.03
N LEU A 650 -15.65 28.38 -54.63
CA LEU A 650 -16.17 28.54 -55.99
C LEU A 650 -17.49 29.32 -56.01
N ASN A 651 -18.42 28.95 -55.12
CA ASN A 651 -19.73 29.56 -54.99
C ASN A 651 -20.27 29.32 -53.57
N GLN A 652 -20.05 30.29 -52.69
CA GLN A 652 -20.47 30.24 -51.30
C GLN A 652 -21.99 30.04 -51.13
N GLN A 653 -22.82 30.62 -52.00
CA GLN A 653 -24.28 30.48 -51.92
C GLN A 653 -24.73 29.06 -52.28
N ALA A 654 -24.14 28.47 -53.31
CA ALA A 654 -24.40 27.08 -53.68
C ALA A 654 -23.95 26.13 -52.57
N TYR A 655 -22.77 26.37 -51.98
CA TYR A 655 -22.27 25.63 -50.84
C TYR A 655 -23.28 25.65 -49.67
N ILE A 656 -23.67 26.84 -49.19
CA ILE A 656 -24.64 26.98 -48.09
C ILE A 656 -25.95 26.26 -48.40
N ALA A 657 -26.48 26.41 -49.62
CA ALA A 657 -27.75 25.77 -49.99
C ALA A 657 -27.67 24.23 -49.98
N VAL A 658 -26.56 23.66 -50.47
CA VAL A 658 -26.32 22.21 -50.47
C VAL A 658 -26.12 21.70 -49.04
N GLU A 659 -25.32 22.38 -48.23
CA GLU A 659 -25.09 22.01 -46.83
C GLU A 659 -26.38 22.04 -46.02
N CYS A 660 -27.21 23.09 -46.16
CA CYS A 660 -28.50 23.16 -45.47
C CYS A 660 -29.44 22.02 -45.89
N LEU A 661 -29.44 21.61 -47.17
CA LEU A 661 -30.27 20.50 -47.63
C LEU A 661 -29.79 19.16 -47.04
N LEU A 662 -28.47 18.92 -47.03
CA LEU A 662 -27.89 17.72 -46.46
C LEU A 662 -28.05 17.69 -44.94
N GLU A 663 -28.00 18.84 -44.28
CA GLU A 663 -28.23 18.97 -42.84
C GLU A 663 -29.64 18.55 -42.46
N VAL A 664 -30.66 19.03 -43.18
CA VAL A 664 -32.06 18.59 -42.97
C VAL A 664 -32.20 17.08 -43.18
N CYS A 665 -31.48 16.51 -44.15
CA CYS A 665 -31.48 15.06 -44.38
C CYS A 665 -30.83 14.31 -43.22
N PHE A 666 -29.68 14.77 -42.74
CA PHE A 666 -28.96 14.21 -41.59
C PHE A 666 -29.82 14.23 -40.33
N GLU A 667 -30.36 15.39 -39.95
CA GLU A 667 -31.21 15.53 -38.77
C GLU A 667 -32.45 14.63 -38.86
N TRP A 668 -33.09 14.57 -40.04
CA TRP A 668 -34.24 13.71 -40.26
C TRP A 668 -33.91 12.23 -40.02
N ILE A 669 -32.77 11.74 -40.53
CA ILE A 669 -32.32 10.36 -40.31
C ILE A 669 -32.07 10.12 -38.83
N VAL A 670 -31.30 10.99 -38.17
CA VAL A 670 -30.94 10.78 -36.75
C VAL A 670 -32.18 10.80 -35.85
N VAL A 671 -33.07 11.78 -36.02
CA VAL A 671 -34.28 11.91 -35.19
C VAL A 671 -35.25 10.76 -35.46
N SER A 672 -35.45 10.34 -36.71
CA SER A 672 -36.34 9.22 -37.04
C SER A 672 -35.84 7.86 -36.55
N GLN A 673 -34.52 7.71 -36.36
CA GLN A 673 -33.89 6.49 -35.87
C GLN A 673 -33.56 6.54 -34.37
N PHE A 674 -33.82 7.64 -33.68
CA PHE A 674 -33.40 7.81 -32.29
C PHE A 674 -34.00 6.76 -31.34
N GLU A 675 -35.26 6.37 -31.56
CA GLU A 675 -35.90 5.27 -30.83
C GLU A 675 -35.18 3.93 -31.07
N VAL A 676 -34.78 3.66 -32.32
CA VAL A 676 -34.01 2.45 -32.66
C VAL A 676 -32.65 2.48 -31.97
N TYR A 677 -32.00 3.63 -31.90
CA TYR A 677 -30.73 3.81 -31.18
C TYR A 677 -30.87 3.51 -29.69
N ALA A 678 -31.91 4.05 -29.05
CA ALA A 678 -32.11 3.92 -27.61
C ALA A 678 -32.54 2.51 -27.17
N TYR A 679 -33.33 1.80 -27.99
CA TYR A 679 -33.96 0.54 -27.56
C TYR A 679 -33.44 -0.72 -28.26
N LYS A 680 -32.89 -0.60 -29.48
CA LYS A 680 -32.52 -1.76 -30.31
C LYS A 680 -31.02 -1.88 -30.57
N LEU A 681 -30.27 -0.82 -30.34
CA LEU A 681 -28.82 -0.81 -30.44
C LEU A 681 -28.21 -0.66 -29.04
N HIS A 682 -26.91 -0.40 -28.98
CA HIS A 682 -26.20 -0.16 -27.75
C HIS A 682 -26.45 1.27 -27.22
N TRP A 683 -26.48 1.46 -25.89
CA TRP A 683 -26.79 2.75 -25.24
C TRP A 683 -25.79 3.87 -25.57
N THR A 684 -24.60 3.55 -26.07
CA THR A 684 -23.60 4.53 -26.54
C THR A 684 -23.98 5.19 -27.86
N VAL A 685 -24.81 4.55 -28.68
CA VAL A 685 -25.27 5.10 -29.98
C VAL A 685 -26.13 6.35 -29.83
N PRO A 686 -27.20 6.38 -29.01
CA PRO A 686 -28.01 7.59 -28.84
C PRO A 686 -27.20 8.75 -28.23
N ILE A 687 -26.17 8.46 -27.42
CA ILE A 687 -25.24 9.49 -26.91
C ILE A 687 -24.49 10.13 -28.07
N ALA A 688 -23.86 9.32 -28.91
CA ALA A 688 -23.09 9.85 -30.03
C ALA A 688 -23.98 10.59 -31.03
N ALA A 689 -25.19 10.07 -31.29
CA ALA A 689 -26.19 10.72 -32.13
C ALA A 689 -26.63 12.08 -31.56
N ALA A 690 -26.91 12.16 -30.25
CA ALA A 690 -27.27 13.41 -29.59
C ALA A 690 -26.12 14.42 -29.57
N GLY A 691 -24.90 13.97 -29.28
CA GLY A 691 -23.69 14.80 -29.33
C GLY A 691 -23.45 15.37 -30.73
N MET A 692 -23.66 14.56 -31.75
CA MET A 692 -23.57 15.00 -33.15
C MET A 692 -24.63 16.05 -33.49
N LEU A 693 -25.92 15.81 -33.17
CA LEU A 693 -26.98 16.80 -33.38
C LEU A 693 -26.71 18.13 -32.67
N ILE A 694 -26.31 18.06 -31.40
CA ILE A 694 -25.99 19.26 -30.62
C ILE A 694 -24.83 20.04 -31.26
N SER A 695 -23.79 19.36 -31.73
CA SER A 695 -22.67 20.03 -32.40
C SER A 695 -23.10 20.79 -33.65
N HIS A 696 -24.01 20.22 -34.45
CA HIS A 696 -24.53 20.86 -35.65
C HIS A 696 -25.43 22.06 -35.30
N TRP A 697 -26.27 21.94 -34.27
CA TRP A 697 -27.04 23.08 -33.77
C TRP A 697 -26.16 24.20 -33.23
N MET A 698 -24.99 23.88 -32.65
CA MET A 698 -24.01 24.88 -32.23
C MET A 698 -23.42 25.62 -33.43
N TYR A 699 -23.12 24.95 -34.55
CA TYR A 699 -22.66 25.60 -35.79
C TYR A 699 -23.74 26.51 -36.39
N ILE A 700 -24.99 26.04 -36.45
CA ILE A 700 -26.12 26.86 -36.90
C ILE A 700 -26.27 28.09 -36.01
N GLY A 701 -26.19 27.90 -34.68
CA GLY A 701 -26.23 28.98 -33.69
C GLY A 701 -25.10 29.99 -33.89
N ALA A 702 -23.85 29.52 -34.07
CA ALA A 702 -22.69 30.36 -34.34
C ALA A 702 -22.88 31.18 -35.63
N GLY A 703 -23.37 30.54 -36.71
CA GLY A 703 -23.70 31.21 -37.96
C GLY A 703 -24.77 32.29 -37.82
N LEU A 704 -25.85 32.02 -37.07
CA LEU A 704 -26.92 32.99 -36.80
C LEU A 704 -26.42 34.17 -35.95
N LEU A 705 -25.56 33.93 -34.96
CA LEU A 705 -24.96 34.99 -34.14
C LEU A 705 -24.07 35.92 -34.98
N ARG A 706 -23.26 35.34 -35.87
CA ARG A 706 -22.43 36.11 -36.82
C ARG A 706 -23.25 36.91 -37.82
N PHE A 707 -24.34 36.33 -38.33
CA PHE A 707 -25.29 37.07 -39.17
C PHE A 707 -25.93 38.25 -38.42
N SER A 708 -26.31 38.02 -37.15
CA SER A 708 -26.97 39.02 -36.31
C SER A 708 -26.03 40.14 -35.85
N SER A 709 -24.73 39.89 -35.71
CA SER A 709 -23.76 40.90 -35.29
C SER A 709 -23.40 41.90 -36.40
N GLY A 710 -23.87 41.67 -37.64
CA GLY A 710 -23.60 42.55 -38.79
C GLY A 710 -22.12 42.65 -39.17
N SER A 711 -21.26 41.83 -38.57
CA SER A 711 -19.80 41.95 -38.64
C SER A 711 -19.20 41.29 -39.90
N ASP A 712 -19.91 40.32 -40.50
CA ASP A 712 -19.31 39.39 -41.46
C ASP A 712 -19.34 39.80 -42.94
N ILE A 713 -20.07 40.86 -43.33
CA ILE A 713 -20.13 41.26 -44.75
C ILE A 713 -18.93 42.12 -45.17
N LEU A 714 -18.26 42.79 -44.22
CA LEU A 714 -17.13 43.71 -44.52
C LEU A 714 -15.76 43.18 -44.09
N GLU A 715 -15.67 42.21 -43.16
CA GLU A 715 -14.38 41.76 -42.59
C GLU A 715 -13.76 40.55 -43.33
N LYS A 716 -14.54 39.78 -44.11
CA LYS A 716 -14.07 38.64 -44.92
C LYS A 716 -13.03 38.98 -46.00
N GLN A 717 -12.79 40.28 -46.28
CA GLN A 717 -11.72 40.71 -47.18
C GLN A 717 -10.35 40.89 -46.50
N ASN A 718 -10.26 40.85 -45.16
CA ASN A 718 -9.03 41.16 -44.43
C ASN A 718 -8.72 40.22 -43.26
N MET A 719 -9.03 38.91 -43.35
CA MET A 719 -8.47 37.91 -42.40
C MET A 719 -6.96 37.72 -42.65
N VAL A 720 -6.19 38.80 -42.47
CA VAL A 720 -4.81 38.77 -42.06
C VAL A 720 -4.86 38.51 -40.56
N MET A 721 -4.38 37.34 -40.13
CA MET A 721 -4.16 37.08 -38.70
C MET A 721 -3.47 38.30 -38.09
N PRO A 722 -3.96 38.86 -36.96
CA PRO A 722 -3.31 40.00 -36.35
C PRO A 722 -1.84 39.66 -36.18
N GLU A 723 -0.97 40.46 -36.80
CA GLU A 723 0.47 40.34 -36.64
C GLU A 723 0.72 40.31 -35.15
N VAL A 724 1.14 39.15 -34.62
CA VAL A 724 1.41 38.99 -33.20
C VAL A 724 2.59 39.91 -32.93
N SER A 725 2.31 41.14 -32.52
CA SER A 725 3.32 42.08 -32.09
C SER A 725 3.93 41.46 -30.84
N ASP A 726 5.07 40.80 -31.03
CA ASP A 726 5.78 40.02 -30.02
C ASP A 726 5.91 40.85 -28.73
N PRO A 727 5.15 40.56 -27.66
CA PRO A 727 5.24 41.35 -26.44
C PRO A 727 6.56 41.09 -25.70
N PHE A 728 7.40 40.17 -26.20
CA PHE A 728 8.65 39.74 -25.59
C PHE A 728 9.92 40.30 -26.24
N VAL A 729 9.83 41.08 -27.34
CA VAL A 729 10.98 41.86 -27.81
C VAL A 729 11.00 43.20 -27.07
N ALA A 730 11.48 43.16 -25.83
CA ALA A 730 11.96 44.37 -25.18
C ALA A 730 13.00 45.02 -26.10
N LYS A 731 12.70 46.23 -26.59
CA LYS A 731 13.67 47.07 -27.32
C LYS A 731 14.94 47.18 -26.50
N VAL A 732 15.95 46.39 -26.84
CA VAL A 732 17.31 46.57 -26.34
C VAL A 732 17.79 47.93 -26.86
N PRO A 733 18.12 48.89 -25.98
CA PRO A 733 18.61 50.18 -26.43
C PRO A 733 20.02 50.01 -27.01
N ASN A 734 20.17 50.44 -28.27
CA ASN A 734 21.41 50.61 -29.03
C ASN A 734 22.70 50.61 -28.18
N GLN A 735 23.40 49.47 -28.14
CA GLN A 735 24.81 49.43 -27.77
C GLN A 735 25.67 49.55 -29.03
N LYS A 736 26.52 50.58 -29.03
CA LYS A 736 27.54 50.88 -30.02
C LYS A 736 28.55 49.73 -30.11
N GLU A 737 28.81 49.28 -31.33
CA GLU A 737 29.97 48.45 -31.68
C GLU A 737 31.30 49.14 -31.32
N PRO A 738 32.31 48.36 -30.89
CA PRO A 738 33.69 48.72 -31.15
C PRO A 738 34.40 47.63 -31.99
N ASN A 739 34.85 48.07 -33.17
CA ASN A 739 36.13 47.76 -33.83
C ASN A 739 36.74 46.37 -33.63
N GLN A 740 36.56 45.52 -34.65
CA GLN A 740 37.50 44.44 -34.97
C GLN A 740 38.87 45.01 -35.37
N LYS A 741 39.92 44.61 -34.64
CA LYS A 741 41.29 44.58 -35.15
C LYS A 741 41.91 43.22 -34.81
N THR A 742 42.34 42.56 -35.89
CA THR A 742 43.19 41.38 -36.01
C THR A 742 44.36 41.33 -35.04
N PHE A 743 44.67 40.13 -34.53
CA PHE A 743 46.06 39.69 -34.40
C PHE A 743 46.16 38.16 -34.52
N HIS A 744 47.10 37.74 -35.36
CA HIS A 744 47.46 36.39 -35.73
C HIS A 744 48.50 35.82 -34.75
N ASP A 745 48.56 34.49 -34.71
CA ASP A 745 49.73 33.62 -34.45
C ASP A 745 49.92 32.91 -33.09
N GLN A 746 50.18 31.60 -33.27
CA GLN A 746 50.93 30.64 -32.46
C GLN A 746 50.26 30.08 -31.19
N VAL A 747 50.01 28.76 -31.15
CA VAL A 747 50.99 27.70 -30.81
C VAL A 747 50.41 26.34 -31.23
N ALA A 748 51.22 25.57 -31.96
CA ALA A 748 51.03 24.15 -32.23
C ALA A 748 51.51 23.33 -31.02
N GLY A 749 50.77 22.28 -30.66
CA GLY A 749 51.13 21.36 -29.59
C GLY A 749 50.41 20.03 -29.76
N ASP A 750 51.20 19.02 -30.10
CA ASP A 750 50.89 17.64 -30.45
C ASP A 750 49.85 16.92 -29.57
N VAL A 751 48.99 16.15 -30.26
CA VAL A 751 48.17 15.07 -29.73
C VAL A 751 49.05 13.82 -29.68
N ASN A 752 49.26 13.27 -28.48
CA ASN A 752 49.74 11.90 -28.32
C ASN A 752 48.83 11.17 -27.33
N GLU A 753 48.18 10.13 -27.84
CA GLU A 753 47.40 9.16 -27.09
C GLU A 753 48.32 8.36 -26.17
N SER A 754 47.96 8.24 -24.90
CA SER A 754 48.47 7.20 -24.01
C SER A 754 47.30 6.57 -23.27
N THR A 755 46.82 5.48 -23.85
CA THR A 755 46.02 4.43 -23.21
C THR A 755 46.87 3.81 -22.10
N GLN A 756 46.40 3.85 -20.85
CA GLN A 756 47.04 3.13 -19.76
C GLN A 756 46.11 2.03 -19.27
N GLU A 757 46.53 0.79 -19.55
CA GLU A 757 46.03 -0.44 -18.98
C GLU A 757 46.21 -0.43 -17.45
N ILE A 758 45.21 -0.91 -16.73
CA ILE A 758 45.40 -1.46 -15.39
C ILE A 758 44.77 -2.86 -15.39
N SER A 759 45.62 -3.85 -15.62
CA SER A 759 45.48 -5.22 -15.18
C SER A 759 45.89 -5.30 -13.70
N PHE A 760 45.10 -6.00 -12.88
CA PHE A 760 45.56 -6.44 -11.57
C PHE A 760 45.52 -7.97 -11.48
N LEU A 761 46.65 -8.46 -11.00
CA LEU A 761 47.09 -9.84 -10.91
C LEU A 761 46.30 -10.64 -9.87
N SER A 762 45.96 -11.85 -10.27
CA SER A 762 45.82 -13.02 -9.41
C SER A 762 47.20 -13.53 -8.99
N GLU A 763 47.38 -13.91 -7.72
CA GLU A 763 48.00 -15.17 -7.25
C GLU A 763 48.22 -15.12 -5.71
N ASP A 764 47.61 -16.09 -5.04
CA ASP A 764 48.15 -16.99 -4.00
C ASP A 764 48.89 -16.47 -2.76
N LEU A 765 48.44 -16.96 -1.58
CA LEU A 765 49.24 -17.91 -0.77
C LEU A 765 48.50 -18.45 0.49
N CYS A 766 48.54 -19.79 0.60
CA CYS A 766 48.65 -20.63 1.81
C CYS A 766 47.41 -21.22 2.53
N GLU A 767 47.04 -22.43 2.10
CA GLU A 767 46.66 -23.61 2.93
C GLU A 767 47.88 -24.18 3.74
N PRO A 768 47.80 -25.33 4.48
CA PRO A 768 46.79 -25.85 5.43
C PRO A 768 47.44 -26.41 6.74
N PHE A 769 46.63 -26.89 7.69
CA PHE A 769 47.08 -27.87 8.71
C PHE A 769 46.16 -29.10 8.76
N CYS A 770 46.76 -30.25 8.46
CA CYS A 770 46.20 -31.59 8.60
C CYS A 770 46.24 -32.07 10.05
N PHE A 771 45.32 -32.97 10.42
CA PHE A 771 45.65 -34.14 11.24
C PHE A 771 44.79 -35.33 10.81
N ASP A 772 45.49 -36.40 10.39
CA ASP A 772 44.96 -37.70 9.99
C ASP A 772 44.76 -38.65 11.20
N ASP A 773 43.66 -39.39 11.12
CA ASP A 773 43.45 -40.84 11.32
C ASP A 773 43.54 -41.58 12.69
N ASN A 774 42.34 -42.07 13.05
CA ASN A 774 41.94 -43.48 13.30
C ASN A 774 42.25 -44.19 14.65
N PRO A 775 41.59 -45.35 14.96
CA PRO A 775 40.19 -45.76 14.69
C PRO A 775 39.52 -46.44 15.91
N GLY A 776 38.21 -46.70 15.84
CA GLY A 776 37.61 -47.86 16.52
C GLY A 776 36.20 -47.68 17.07
N GLY A 777 35.28 -48.55 16.63
CA GLY A 777 34.04 -48.80 17.36
C GLY A 777 32.83 -48.96 16.47
N SER A 778 32.63 -50.18 15.99
CA SER A 778 31.39 -50.70 15.42
C SER A 778 30.18 -50.46 16.31
N ASP A 779 29.02 -50.15 15.73
CA ASP A 779 27.92 -51.12 15.68
C ASP A 779 26.82 -50.70 14.71
N ALA A 780 26.28 -51.72 14.06
CA ALA A 780 25.35 -51.70 12.95
C ALA A 780 23.92 -51.39 13.40
N VAL A 781 23.17 -50.61 12.62
CA VAL A 781 21.74 -50.88 12.37
C VAL A 781 21.40 -50.54 10.92
N SER A 782 20.62 -51.45 10.35
CA SER A 782 20.23 -51.66 8.97
C SER A 782 19.39 -50.57 8.31
N VAL A 783 19.77 -50.28 7.06
CA VAL A 783 18.92 -50.20 5.85
C VAL A 783 17.44 -50.50 6.05
N ALA A 784 16.59 -49.53 5.69
CA ALA A 784 15.29 -49.77 5.07
C ALA A 784 15.01 -48.66 4.04
N THR A 785 15.28 -48.99 2.78
CA THR A 785 14.72 -48.38 1.59
C THR A 785 13.21 -48.65 1.55
N ILE A 786 12.40 -47.62 1.34
CA ILE A 786 11.04 -47.76 0.80
C ILE A 786 10.86 -46.68 -0.27
N ASP A 787 10.71 -47.15 -1.50
CA ASP A 787 10.11 -46.43 -2.62
C ASP A 787 8.66 -46.06 -2.28
N VAL A 788 8.31 -44.76 -2.33
CA VAL A 788 7.24 -44.15 -3.15
C VAL A 788 7.59 -42.68 -3.34
#